data_AF-A0A5S3UGB5-F1
#
_entry.id   AF-A0A5S3UGB5-F1
#
_cell.length_a   1.000
_cell.length_b   1.000
_cell.length_c   1.000
_cell.angle_alpha   90.00
_cell.angle_beta   90.00
_cell.angle_gamma   90.00
#
_symmetry.space_group_name_H-M   'P 1'
#
loop_
_entity.id
_entity.type
_entity.pdbx_description
1 polymer ?
#
loop_
_entity_poly.entity_id
_entity_poly.type
_entity_poly.pdbx_seq_one_letter_code
_entity_poly.pdbx_strand_id
1 'polypeptide(L)'
;MTASAGAWYRVGTVNVTNGQQSIVGVNTNWQNDVISIAVGDIFTLDAKTWYEVTAVNSDTSLTLDREFEGATQSAVNYAIVRNTSGTLLTRIAGQIAVQFNQKQLFLDELRTWLNSDNAAEELTDSHGVKKQLKTPAQMVRDHDEKLAELDSIHPHPWAIRKVEFEAMRAANNEKYAASGFVHKGKRYLDTWNIGYIDSLYSPSLGSSEAPDNLFMGSLNASASGDSKQGAPKVVIAGAETQLEYISSSNKDLLNKIKLPPAEDGTRTYDSATGISVTHATSALAFAAETATNKVVTDRVDMWGFEAFLREINDSDPFVYKNGLIQSLASSINGVATVNDNVRPITYFAWYEGDTTSRGKGVNWQTATEAQRIAIASDPENNIYFDDSTGKFYQWCIRSRSFSGSGNGNWESINSHIPSSASTGILGFIAGRVSERILPQGFLDTPEYGQGDTYFFSQERGSGAGDAACTGVFTSQQSTSESHSSNGQCYFLVCGTINRLNQGVYHPSFNLLGSGGMYNKTLGTHIKWYQKPNFFVNKSSCFQWGDNVLGSEIIELSRLRGSIAGELTRNGRPDGRFYDAVYPSGKGGVCRDMRYSAWGLTAEDFAEEDLKIKSGEYRGREVLLKTKFITKTVTVYGAANYTAANAGGSIAFPTSDSDNPRGTDSPEFVDLKSEYWLLAGDNGNSMIIERVSKQVDHVKWPFSNNAAYLYGSGDVASEFNSKFPAGTKLWIGAAYPSEISVVGEFTHTEIIGVPAEILLCDDLKDGWVGSWNPTIPNGIITNFPLTKPANTAFSSIPRVYTSDNGATWFNSTVPIVNNSTSGQGYAAGYVGIYFYKTKAKMTTPSAVTSLYGPTPDVNYLFTSMDGSDSKGRLLNFSLTGLIQTHTANVNKIGLETIRLDSLPLIPSTRSLWGLNISAGELRHHPLSLDSPSNNSSAFKAVNYNVAKNQQGFIQYAFAQLTYDGTAGDWGDDSKIHIAGNQTTMLDENGHTNLVGTACSVEPLGWLKNDK
;
A
#
# COMPACT_ATOMS: atom_id res chain seq x y z
N MET A 1 51.07 -6.18 -83.67
CA MET A 1 51.93 -5.58 -84.71
C MET A 1 53.36 -6.06 -84.46
N THR A 2 53.76 -7.27 -84.86
CA THR A 2 54.06 -7.79 -86.22
C THR A 2 55.44 -7.38 -86.75
N ALA A 3 56.49 -8.02 -86.23
CA ALA A 3 57.58 -8.44 -87.10
C ALA A 3 57.08 -9.70 -87.83
N SER A 4 56.69 -9.46 -89.08
CA SER A 4 56.04 -10.39 -90.00
C SER A 4 56.84 -11.69 -90.18
N ALA A 5 56.15 -12.83 -90.03
CA ALA A 5 56.53 -14.06 -90.69
C ALA A 5 56.56 -13.78 -92.21
N GLY A 6 57.78 -13.73 -92.78
CA GLY A 6 58.04 -13.32 -94.16
C GLY A 6 59.38 -13.83 -94.68
N ALA A 7 59.63 -15.13 -94.44
CA ALA A 7 60.40 -16.09 -95.23
C ALA A 7 61.92 -15.93 -95.52
N TRP A 8 62.56 -14.77 -95.37
CA TRP A 8 63.96 -14.58 -95.85
C TRP A 8 64.89 -13.94 -94.79
N TYR A 9 65.98 -14.62 -94.43
CA TYR A 9 67.03 -14.16 -93.50
C TYR A 9 68.07 -13.27 -94.20
N ARG A 10 68.43 -12.12 -93.60
CA ARG A 10 69.30 -11.09 -94.21
C ARG A 10 70.24 -10.39 -93.21
N VAL A 11 70.55 -11.03 -92.08
CA VAL A 11 71.36 -10.39 -91.02
C VAL A 11 72.83 -10.46 -91.37
N GLY A 12 73.49 -9.30 -91.49
CA GLY A 12 74.91 -9.21 -91.87
C GLY A 12 75.09 -9.10 -93.38
N THR A 13 76.36 -9.17 -93.82
CA THR A 13 76.75 -9.14 -95.24
C THR A 13 77.65 -10.32 -95.54
N VAL A 14 77.90 -10.61 -96.82
CA VAL A 14 78.78 -11.71 -97.22
C VAL A 14 79.89 -11.25 -98.16
N ASN A 15 80.98 -12.00 -98.12
CA ASN A 15 82.06 -11.97 -99.09
C ASN A 15 81.93 -13.23 -99.96
N VAL A 16 81.88 -13.02 -101.26
CA VAL A 16 81.77 -14.08 -102.28
C VAL A 16 82.95 -14.00 -103.22
N THR A 17 83.52 -15.15 -103.58
CA THR A 17 84.65 -15.24 -104.51
C THR A 17 84.23 -16.06 -105.73
N ASN A 18 84.40 -15.50 -106.93
CA ASN A 18 84.07 -16.19 -108.19
C ASN A 18 84.82 -17.53 -108.27
N GLY A 19 84.11 -18.61 -108.56
CA GLY A 19 84.67 -19.96 -108.66
C GLY A 19 84.87 -20.67 -107.32
N GLN A 20 84.33 -20.17 -106.20
CA GLN A 20 84.35 -20.87 -104.91
C GLN A 20 82.95 -21.18 -104.37
N GLN A 21 82.79 -22.34 -103.72
CA GLN A 21 81.54 -22.74 -103.04
C GLN A 21 81.39 -22.12 -101.65
N SER A 22 82.49 -21.66 -101.06
CA SER A 22 82.47 -21.10 -99.71
C SER A 22 82.03 -19.65 -99.73
N ILE A 23 81.10 -19.32 -98.84
CA ILE A 23 80.63 -17.95 -98.60
C ILE A 23 81.02 -17.56 -97.19
N VAL A 24 81.65 -16.39 -97.07
CA VAL A 24 82.13 -15.88 -95.80
C VAL A 24 81.24 -14.73 -95.35
N GLY A 25 80.49 -14.94 -94.29
CA GLY A 25 79.66 -13.92 -93.65
C GLY A 25 80.46 -12.95 -92.78
N VAL A 26 79.98 -11.72 -92.72
CA VAL A 26 80.47 -10.65 -91.85
C VAL A 26 79.28 -10.14 -91.04
N ASN A 27 79.38 -10.22 -89.71
CA ASN A 27 78.28 -9.93 -88.78
C ASN A 27 77.01 -10.77 -89.03
N THR A 28 77.19 -11.96 -89.58
CA THR A 28 76.14 -12.97 -89.74
C THR A 28 76.09 -13.86 -88.49
N ASN A 29 74.94 -14.49 -88.26
CA ASN A 29 74.74 -15.42 -87.13
C ASN A 29 74.08 -16.71 -87.63
N TRP A 30 74.70 -17.40 -88.59
CA TRP A 30 74.05 -18.51 -89.30
C TRP A 30 73.82 -19.78 -88.46
N GLN A 31 74.67 -20.08 -87.49
CA GLN A 31 74.61 -21.29 -86.68
C GLN A 31 73.86 -21.06 -85.36
N ASN A 32 73.97 -19.87 -84.76
CA ASN A 32 73.48 -19.55 -83.42
C ASN A 32 72.36 -18.48 -83.37
N ASP A 33 71.70 -18.17 -84.48
CA ASP A 33 70.47 -17.35 -84.47
C ASP A 33 69.32 -18.06 -83.74
N VAL A 34 68.33 -17.30 -83.27
CA VAL A 34 67.11 -17.82 -82.61
C VAL A 34 66.40 -18.85 -83.50
N ILE A 35 66.52 -18.70 -84.81
CA ILE A 35 66.21 -19.73 -85.81
C ILE A 35 67.42 -19.83 -86.73
N SER A 36 68.32 -20.79 -86.49
CA SER A 36 69.52 -20.99 -87.28
C SER A 36 69.22 -21.37 -88.74
N ILE A 37 70.17 -21.08 -89.62
CA ILE A 37 70.15 -21.54 -91.01
C ILE A 37 70.43 -23.05 -91.01
N ALA A 38 69.68 -23.79 -91.81
CA ALA A 38 69.85 -25.23 -91.95
C ALA A 38 70.39 -25.60 -93.33
N VAL A 39 71.00 -26.79 -93.41
CA VAL A 39 71.30 -27.44 -94.69
C VAL A 39 69.97 -27.63 -95.44
N GLY A 40 69.94 -27.27 -96.73
CA GLY A 40 68.75 -27.25 -97.57
C GLY A 40 68.02 -25.90 -97.65
N ASP A 41 68.50 -24.89 -96.93
CA ASP A 41 68.04 -23.51 -97.12
C ASP A 41 68.66 -22.90 -98.40
N ILE A 42 68.00 -21.89 -98.99
CA ILE A 42 68.37 -21.34 -100.30
C ILE A 42 69.02 -19.97 -100.15
N PHE A 43 70.29 -19.84 -100.54
CA PHE A 43 71.07 -18.61 -100.55
C PHE A 43 70.98 -17.87 -101.90
N THR A 44 70.93 -16.52 -101.85
CA THR A 44 70.97 -15.66 -103.03
C THR A 44 71.55 -14.27 -102.70
N LEU A 45 72.16 -13.60 -103.68
CA LEU A 45 72.56 -12.18 -103.58
C LEU A 45 71.59 -11.24 -104.28
N ASP A 46 70.92 -11.70 -105.33
CA ASP A 46 70.16 -10.86 -106.26
C ASP A 46 68.69 -11.28 -106.39
N ALA A 47 68.29 -12.33 -105.67
CA ALA A 47 66.97 -12.97 -105.78
C ALA A 47 66.65 -13.52 -107.19
N LYS A 48 67.67 -13.70 -108.04
CA LYS A 48 67.53 -14.27 -109.39
C LYS A 48 68.31 -15.57 -109.52
N THR A 49 69.52 -15.61 -108.95
CA THR A 49 70.36 -16.81 -108.91
C THR A 49 70.35 -17.39 -107.51
N TRP A 50 70.08 -18.68 -107.44
CA TRP A 50 69.80 -19.40 -106.19
C TRP A 50 70.76 -20.55 -106.02
N TYR A 51 71.28 -20.65 -104.81
CA TYR A 51 72.21 -21.68 -104.39
C TYR A 51 71.63 -22.39 -103.19
N GLU A 52 71.76 -23.70 -103.13
CA GLU A 52 71.39 -24.44 -101.93
C GLU A 52 72.54 -24.42 -100.94
N VAL A 53 72.24 -24.19 -99.66
CA VAL A 53 73.22 -24.28 -98.58
C VAL A 53 73.40 -25.76 -98.24
N THR A 54 74.58 -26.30 -98.56
CA THR A 54 74.91 -27.72 -98.31
C THR A 54 75.62 -27.93 -96.98
N ALA A 55 76.24 -26.89 -96.43
CA ALA A 55 76.81 -26.90 -95.09
C ALA A 55 76.77 -25.50 -94.46
N VAL A 56 76.51 -25.45 -93.15
CA VAL A 56 76.70 -24.25 -92.33
C VAL A 56 77.88 -24.57 -91.40
N ASN A 57 79.05 -24.05 -91.74
CA ASN A 57 80.30 -24.41 -91.06
C ASN A 57 80.50 -23.60 -89.78
N SER A 58 79.96 -22.37 -89.74
CA SER A 58 79.92 -21.51 -88.55
C SER A 58 78.92 -20.36 -88.76
N ASP A 59 78.77 -19.48 -87.77
CA ASP A 59 77.98 -18.25 -87.88
C ASP A 59 78.38 -17.36 -89.07
N THR A 60 79.61 -17.49 -89.57
CA THR A 60 80.21 -16.66 -90.62
C THR A 60 80.72 -17.47 -91.80
N SER A 61 80.39 -18.76 -91.90
CA SER A 61 80.80 -19.57 -93.04
C SER A 61 79.73 -20.57 -93.43
N LEU A 62 79.38 -20.57 -94.72
CA LEU A 62 78.52 -21.57 -95.34
C LEU A 62 79.14 -22.07 -96.64
N THR A 63 78.68 -23.24 -97.08
CA THR A 63 79.07 -23.87 -98.34
C THR A 63 77.83 -24.01 -99.21
N LEU A 64 77.98 -23.66 -100.49
CA LEU A 64 76.95 -23.76 -101.51
C LEU A 64 77.01 -25.10 -102.24
N ASP A 65 75.93 -25.48 -102.90
CA ASP A 65 75.82 -26.69 -103.73
C ASP A 65 76.76 -26.69 -104.95
N ARG A 66 77.09 -25.49 -105.46
CA ARG A 66 77.98 -25.29 -106.61
C ARG A 66 78.82 -24.02 -106.47
N GLU A 67 79.87 -23.92 -107.29
CA GLU A 67 80.76 -22.76 -107.28
C GLU A 67 79.97 -21.47 -107.54
N PHE A 68 80.31 -20.40 -106.83
CA PHE A 68 79.64 -19.12 -107.00
C PHE A 68 79.98 -18.52 -108.38
N GLU A 69 78.95 -18.32 -109.20
CA GLU A 69 79.07 -17.95 -110.63
C GLU A 69 79.15 -16.42 -110.86
N GLY A 70 78.96 -15.62 -109.82
CA GLY A 70 79.04 -14.16 -109.89
C GLY A 70 80.47 -13.62 -109.75
N ALA A 71 80.66 -12.33 -110.05
CA ALA A 71 81.94 -11.65 -109.81
C ALA A 71 82.28 -11.61 -108.31
N THR A 72 83.57 -11.75 -107.97
CA THR A 72 84.10 -11.63 -106.60
C THR A 72 83.72 -10.28 -106.00
N GLN A 73 83.04 -10.30 -104.85
CA GLN A 73 82.51 -9.11 -104.16
C GLN A 73 82.64 -9.27 -102.65
N SER A 74 82.80 -8.16 -101.93
CA SER A 74 82.90 -8.14 -100.47
C SER A 74 81.84 -7.24 -99.85
N ALA A 75 81.39 -7.58 -98.65
CA ALA A 75 80.36 -6.88 -97.88
C ALA A 75 79.04 -6.64 -98.66
N VAL A 76 78.60 -7.62 -99.45
CA VAL A 76 77.35 -7.54 -100.20
C VAL A 76 76.17 -8.05 -99.41
N ASN A 77 74.99 -7.46 -99.66
CA ASN A 77 73.74 -7.95 -99.10
C ASN A 77 73.38 -9.30 -99.72
N TYR A 78 72.83 -10.17 -98.90
CA TYR A 78 72.37 -11.49 -99.31
C TYR A 78 71.02 -11.76 -98.69
N ALA A 79 70.39 -12.85 -99.12
CA ALA A 79 69.27 -13.41 -98.42
C ALA A 79 69.28 -14.94 -98.44
N ILE A 80 68.74 -15.53 -97.38
CA ILE A 80 68.53 -16.98 -97.29
C ILE A 80 67.05 -17.28 -97.08
N VAL A 81 66.46 -18.08 -97.96
CA VAL A 81 65.09 -18.58 -97.85
C VAL A 81 65.11 -19.89 -97.11
N ARG A 82 64.36 -19.95 -96.00
CA ARG A 82 64.31 -21.13 -95.15
C ARG A 82 63.21 -22.09 -95.61
N ASN A 83 63.51 -23.38 -95.80
CA ASN A 83 62.53 -24.36 -96.29
C ASN A 83 61.59 -24.87 -95.15
N THR A 84 60.28 -24.93 -95.41
CA THR A 84 59.15 -25.04 -94.45
C THR A 84 58.86 -26.47 -93.95
N SER A 85 58.69 -26.74 -92.63
CA SER A 85 57.84 -27.86 -92.09
C SER A 85 57.82 -28.16 -90.55
N GLY A 86 58.59 -27.51 -89.66
CA GLY A 86 58.89 -28.09 -88.32
C GLY A 86 58.40 -27.47 -86.97
N THR A 87 57.53 -26.45 -86.87
CA THR A 87 57.47 -25.60 -85.64
C THR A 87 56.14 -25.46 -84.85
N LEU A 88 55.16 -26.38 -84.94
CA LEU A 88 53.92 -26.26 -84.14
C LEU A 88 54.09 -26.59 -82.63
N LEU A 89 54.96 -27.55 -82.29
CA LEU A 89 55.16 -28.04 -80.91
C LEU A 89 55.82 -27.01 -79.97
N THR A 90 56.76 -26.22 -80.48
CA THR A 90 57.45 -25.17 -79.70
C THR A 90 56.52 -24.02 -79.33
N ARG A 91 55.49 -23.75 -80.15
CA ARG A 91 54.51 -22.69 -79.87
C ARG A 91 53.51 -23.08 -78.77
N ILE A 92 53.09 -24.35 -78.71
CA ILE A 92 52.21 -24.87 -77.65
C ILE A 92 52.96 -24.96 -76.31
N ALA A 93 54.22 -25.42 -76.32
CA ALA A 93 55.06 -25.47 -75.12
C ALA A 93 55.25 -24.08 -74.48
N GLY A 94 55.43 -23.03 -75.30
CA GLY A 94 55.50 -21.65 -74.81
C GLY A 94 54.19 -21.15 -74.15
N GLN A 95 53.02 -21.49 -74.72
CA GLN A 95 51.74 -21.09 -74.14
C GLN A 95 51.42 -21.83 -72.82
N ILE A 96 51.79 -23.12 -72.72
CA ILE A 96 51.63 -23.90 -71.48
C ILE A 96 52.55 -23.37 -70.38
N ALA A 97 53.80 -23.02 -70.70
CA ALA A 97 54.73 -22.44 -69.73
C ALA A 97 54.22 -21.10 -69.16
N VAL A 98 53.65 -20.23 -70.01
CA VAL A 98 53.06 -18.95 -69.58
C VAL A 98 51.87 -19.17 -68.63
N GLN A 99 50.97 -20.10 -68.94
CA GLN A 99 49.83 -20.43 -68.07
C GLN A 99 50.26 -21.05 -66.74
N PHE A 100 51.30 -21.89 -66.74
CA PHE A 100 51.82 -22.51 -65.53
C PHE A 100 52.47 -21.47 -64.59
N ASN A 101 53.23 -20.54 -65.15
CA ASN A 101 53.84 -19.44 -64.40
C ASN A 101 52.77 -18.50 -63.80
N GLN A 102 51.70 -18.20 -64.54
CA GLN A 102 50.58 -17.40 -64.03
C GLN A 102 49.84 -18.10 -62.89
N LYS A 103 49.60 -19.42 -62.99
CA LYS A 103 48.99 -20.18 -61.90
C LYS A 103 49.88 -20.28 -60.67
N GLN A 104 51.19 -20.45 -60.86
CA GLN A 104 52.14 -20.48 -59.75
C GLN A 104 52.16 -19.14 -59.02
N LEU A 105 52.19 -18.03 -59.76
CA LEU A 105 52.13 -16.69 -59.20
C LEU A 105 50.84 -16.45 -58.39
N PHE A 106 49.67 -16.81 -58.94
CA PHE A 106 48.40 -16.70 -58.21
C PHE A 106 48.38 -17.55 -56.94
N LEU A 107 48.93 -18.78 -56.98
CA LEU A 107 49.01 -19.65 -55.80
C LEU A 107 49.95 -19.08 -54.73
N ASP A 108 51.07 -18.48 -55.13
CA ASP A 108 52.02 -17.85 -54.22
C ASP A 108 51.42 -16.58 -53.60
N GLU A 109 50.73 -15.76 -54.39
CA GLU A 109 49.97 -14.60 -53.91
C GLU A 109 48.82 -15.02 -52.98
N LEU A 110 48.07 -16.09 -53.31
CA LEU A 110 47.00 -16.62 -52.46
C LEU A 110 47.54 -17.17 -51.14
N ARG A 111 48.68 -17.87 -51.18
CA ARG A 111 49.36 -18.35 -49.98
C ARG A 111 49.84 -17.17 -49.13
N THR A 112 50.29 -16.09 -49.76
CA THR A 112 50.69 -14.86 -49.07
C THR A 112 49.48 -14.19 -48.43
N TRP A 113 48.38 -13.99 -49.16
CA TRP A 113 47.13 -13.43 -48.64
C TRP A 113 46.55 -14.24 -47.47
N LEU A 114 46.61 -15.58 -47.53
CA LEU A 114 46.12 -16.46 -46.46
C LEU A 114 46.95 -16.40 -45.17
N ASN A 115 48.26 -16.16 -45.27
CA ASN A 115 49.21 -16.25 -44.14
C ASN A 115 49.81 -14.90 -43.73
N SER A 116 49.46 -13.81 -44.40
CA SER A 116 49.99 -12.47 -44.11
C SER A 116 49.28 -11.83 -42.92
N ASP A 117 50.06 -11.14 -42.09
CA ASP A 117 49.56 -10.30 -41.00
C ASP A 117 49.20 -8.87 -41.44
N ASN A 118 49.46 -8.50 -42.70
CA ASN A 118 49.14 -7.17 -43.24
C ASN A 118 47.63 -6.94 -43.33
N ALA A 119 47.20 -5.67 -43.41
CA ALA A 119 45.78 -5.31 -43.50
C ALA A 119 45.11 -5.75 -44.82
N ALA A 120 45.87 -5.78 -45.92
CA ALA A 120 45.44 -6.27 -47.21
C ALA A 120 46.64 -6.82 -47.98
N GLU A 121 46.39 -7.75 -48.89
CA GLU A 121 47.36 -8.26 -49.84
C GLU A 121 46.80 -8.19 -51.27
N GLU A 122 47.71 -8.07 -52.23
CA GLU A 122 47.37 -7.95 -53.64
C GLU A 122 47.26 -9.33 -54.29
N LEU A 123 46.15 -9.58 -54.99
CA LEU A 123 45.92 -10.78 -55.79
C LEU A 123 45.74 -10.42 -57.26
N THR A 124 46.46 -11.10 -58.13
CA THR A 124 46.41 -10.93 -59.58
C THR A 124 45.37 -11.89 -60.18
N ASP A 125 44.36 -11.36 -60.87
CA ASP A 125 43.32 -12.17 -61.50
C ASP A 125 43.79 -12.86 -62.80
N SER A 126 42.91 -13.67 -63.39
CA SER A 126 43.19 -14.40 -64.65
C SER A 126 43.45 -13.51 -65.87
N HIS A 127 43.27 -12.18 -65.75
CA HIS A 127 43.51 -11.19 -66.77
C HIS A 127 44.73 -10.29 -66.46
N GLY A 128 45.47 -10.57 -65.39
CA GLY A 128 46.64 -9.80 -64.98
C GLY A 128 46.32 -8.52 -64.20
N VAL A 129 45.07 -8.36 -63.74
CA VAL A 129 44.63 -7.20 -62.96
C VAL A 129 44.84 -7.47 -61.49
N LYS A 130 45.52 -6.55 -60.83
CA LYS A 130 45.84 -6.59 -59.40
C LYS A 130 44.69 -6.03 -58.57
N LYS A 131 44.26 -6.76 -57.54
CA LYS A 131 43.21 -6.33 -56.61
C LYS A 131 43.65 -6.51 -55.16
N GLN A 132 43.49 -5.44 -54.38
CA GLN A 132 43.75 -5.45 -52.94
C GLN A 132 42.59 -6.12 -52.21
N LEU A 133 42.88 -7.23 -51.51
CA LEU A 133 41.91 -7.95 -50.69
C LEU A 133 42.34 -7.93 -49.23
N LYS A 134 41.38 -7.69 -48.33
CA LYS A 134 41.60 -7.79 -46.89
C LYS A 134 42.00 -9.21 -46.52
N THR A 135 43.08 -9.37 -45.75
CA THR A 135 43.59 -10.67 -45.32
C THR A 135 42.66 -11.30 -44.27
N PRO A 136 42.66 -12.62 -44.09
CA PRO A 136 41.93 -13.26 -43.00
C PRO A 136 42.33 -12.74 -41.62
N ALA A 137 43.62 -12.46 -41.38
CA ALA A 137 44.12 -11.89 -40.13
C ALA A 137 43.49 -10.53 -39.82
N GLN A 138 43.33 -9.65 -40.82
CA GLN A 138 42.66 -8.38 -40.63
C GLN A 138 41.15 -8.52 -40.43
N MET A 139 40.49 -9.48 -41.09
CA MET A 139 39.05 -9.73 -40.88
C MET A 139 38.77 -10.21 -39.45
N VAL A 140 39.65 -11.02 -38.86
CA VAL A 140 39.57 -11.42 -37.44
C VAL A 140 39.76 -10.21 -36.54
N ARG A 141 40.77 -9.36 -36.78
CA ARG A 141 40.97 -8.13 -36.00
C ARG A 141 39.75 -7.20 -36.05
N ASP A 142 39.19 -6.95 -37.22
CA ASP A 142 37.98 -6.13 -37.37
C ASP A 142 36.78 -6.73 -36.62
N HIS A 143 36.66 -8.06 -36.61
CA HIS A 143 35.61 -8.76 -35.85
C HIS A 143 35.82 -8.55 -34.35
N ASP A 144 37.05 -8.74 -33.86
CA ASP A 144 37.39 -8.60 -32.45
C ASP A 144 37.26 -7.14 -31.98
N GLU A 145 37.63 -6.16 -32.82
CA GLU A 145 37.41 -4.73 -32.58
C GLU A 145 35.92 -4.40 -32.46
N LYS A 146 35.07 -4.90 -33.37
CA LYS A 146 33.62 -4.71 -33.28
C LYS A 146 32.99 -5.39 -32.08
N LEU A 147 33.52 -6.55 -31.67
CA LEU A 147 33.09 -7.22 -30.45
C LEU A 147 33.43 -6.36 -29.22
N ALA A 148 34.65 -5.81 -29.18
CA ALA A 148 35.10 -4.91 -28.13
C ALA A 148 34.31 -3.59 -28.07
N GLU A 149 33.94 -3.03 -29.23
CA GLU A 149 33.05 -1.86 -29.31
C GLU A 149 31.65 -2.18 -28.75
N LEU A 150 31.09 -3.35 -29.09
CA LEU A 150 29.79 -3.79 -28.58
C LEU A 150 29.83 -4.02 -27.06
N ASP A 151 30.88 -4.68 -26.56
CA ASP A 151 31.09 -4.92 -25.13
C ASP A 151 31.31 -3.61 -24.35
N SER A 152 31.95 -2.61 -24.98
CA SER A 152 32.13 -1.28 -24.38
C SER A 152 30.82 -0.50 -24.25
N ILE A 153 29.88 -0.68 -25.17
CA ILE A 153 28.59 0.04 -25.16
C ILE A 153 27.55 -0.74 -24.36
N HIS A 154 27.69 -2.07 -24.24
CA HIS A 154 26.69 -2.93 -23.63
C HIS A 154 27.31 -4.01 -22.71
N PRO A 155 28.06 -3.61 -21.65
CA PRO A 155 28.92 -4.52 -20.86
C PRO A 155 28.17 -5.64 -20.11
N HIS A 156 26.88 -5.47 -19.86
CA HIS A 156 26.02 -6.44 -19.17
C HIS A 156 24.73 -6.71 -19.96
N PRO A 157 24.79 -7.45 -21.09
CA PRO A 157 23.66 -7.58 -21.99
C PRO A 157 22.44 -8.31 -21.44
N TRP A 158 22.65 -9.05 -20.36
CA TRP A 158 21.64 -9.80 -19.62
C TRP A 158 20.91 -8.96 -18.57
N ALA A 159 21.42 -7.77 -18.23
CA ALA A 159 20.81 -6.91 -17.22
C ALA A 159 19.76 -5.99 -17.86
N ILE A 160 18.65 -5.78 -17.14
CA ILE A 160 17.66 -4.76 -17.51
C ILE A 160 18.33 -3.38 -17.48
N ARG A 161 18.10 -2.57 -18.50
CA ARG A 161 18.61 -1.20 -18.58
C ARG A 161 17.69 -0.24 -17.84
N LYS A 162 18.24 0.85 -17.29
CA LYS A 162 17.46 1.91 -16.64
C LYS A 162 16.28 2.38 -17.49
N VAL A 163 16.47 2.55 -18.80
CA VAL A 163 15.40 3.03 -19.70
C VAL A 163 14.25 2.03 -19.82
N GLU A 164 14.56 0.73 -19.82
CA GLU A 164 13.56 -0.35 -19.86
C GLU A 164 12.81 -0.42 -18.54
N PHE A 165 13.52 -0.31 -17.42
CA PHE A 165 12.92 -0.29 -16.09
C PHE A 165 11.99 0.90 -15.88
N GLU A 166 12.40 2.10 -16.30
CA GLU A 166 11.54 3.29 -16.24
C GLU A 166 10.34 3.20 -17.19
N ALA A 167 10.47 2.56 -18.35
CA ALA A 167 9.34 2.26 -19.22
C ALA A 167 8.33 1.30 -18.56
N MET A 168 8.81 0.28 -17.84
CA MET A 168 7.95 -0.61 -17.04
C MET A 168 7.22 0.16 -15.94
N ARG A 169 7.91 1.06 -15.23
CA ARG A 169 7.28 1.93 -14.22
C ARG A 169 6.21 2.83 -14.81
N ALA A 170 6.50 3.47 -15.95
CA ALA A 170 5.54 4.33 -16.64
C ALA A 170 4.29 3.54 -17.07
N ALA A 171 4.47 2.36 -17.67
CA ALA A 171 3.36 1.47 -18.04
C ALA A 171 2.52 1.06 -16.83
N ASN A 172 3.16 0.78 -15.68
CA ASN A 172 2.44 0.48 -14.44
C ASN A 172 1.66 1.68 -13.90
N ASN A 173 2.20 2.89 -14.00
CA ASN A 173 1.51 4.12 -13.60
C ASN A 173 0.29 4.42 -14.49
N GLU A 174 0.27 3.98 -15.75
CA GLU A 174 -0.92 4.06 -16.63
C GLU A 174 -1.94 2.93 -16.36
N LYS A 175 -1.44 1.76 -15.97
CA LYS A 175 -2.23 0.57 -15.66
C LYS A 175 -3.02 0.73 -14.37
N TYR A 176 -2.36 1.15 -13.29
CA TYR A 176 -2.91 1.29 -11.95
C TYR A 176 -3.48 2.68 -11.67
N ALA A 177 -4.46 2.78 -10.78
CA ALA A 177 -5.03 4.06 -10.37
C ALA A 177 -4.15 4.81 -9.35
N ALA A 178 -3.42 4.05 -8.51
CA ALA A 178 -2.54 4.59 -7.48
C ALA A 178 -1.53 3.54 -7.02
N SER A 179 -0.54 3.97 -6.22
CA SER A 179 0.28 3.06 -5.42
C SER A 179 -0.58 2.33 -4.39
N GLY A 180 -0.35 1.03 -4.20
CA GLY A 180 -1.18 0.19 -3.35
C GLY A 180 -0.95 -1.30 -3.57
N PHE A 181 -1.94 -2.11 -3.19
CA PHE A 181 -1.88 -3.57 -3.34
C PHE A 181 -2.45 -4.00 -4.69
N VAL A 182 -1.64 -4.67 -5.50
CA VAL A 182 -2.07 -5.36 -6.72
C VAL A 182 -2.77 -6.67 -6.34
N HIS A 183 -2.19 -7.39 -5.39
CA HIS A 183 -2.75 -8.59 -4.77
C HIS A 183 -2.47 -8.53 -3.27
N LYS A 184 -3.49 -8.83 -2.45
CA LYS A 184 -3.33 -8.83 -0.99
C LYS A 184 -2.71 -10.12 -0.45
N GLY A 185 -2.58 -11.16 -1.28
CA GLY A 185 -2.12 -12.49 -0.88
C GLY A 185 -3.25 -13.35 -0.29
N LYS A 186 -3.02 -14.65 -0.15
CA LYS A 186 -3.93 -15.55 0.57
C LYS A 186 -3.50 -15.68 2.03
N ARG A 187 -4.42 -16.09 2.91
CA ARG A 187 -4.10 -16.41 4.30
C ARG A 187 -3.88 -17.90 4.48
N TYR A 188 -3.06 -18.25 5.47
CA TYR A 188 -2.96 -19.60 5.96
C TYR A 188 -4.16 -19.91 6.89
N LEU A 189 -4.83 -21.04 6.65
CA LEU A 189 -5.91 -21.52 7.51
C LEU A 189 -5.32 -22.48 8.55
N ASP A 190 -5.16 -21.99 9.78
CA ASP A 190 -4.97 -22.80 10.97
C ASP A 190 -6.28 -22.82 11.78
N THR A 191 -6.63 -23.95 12.38
CA THR A 191 -7.87 -24.19 13.13
C THR A 191 -8.02 -23.30 14.37
N TRP A 192 -6.95 -22.60 14.78
CA TRP A 192 -6.87 -21.84 16.03
C TRP A 192 -6.52 -20.35 15.86
N ASN A 193 -6.61 -19.80 14.65
CA ASN A 193 -6.29 -18.39 14.39
C ASN A 193 -7.11 -17.42 15.27
N ILE A 194 -6.45 -16.39 15.81
CA ILE A 194 -7.09 -15.34 16.64
C ILE A 194 -8.14 -14.55 15.83
N GLY A 195 -7.95 -14.45 14.52
CA GLY A 195 -8.87 -13.82 13.57
C GLY A 195 -8.16 -13.35 12.30
N TYR A 196 -8.93 -12.90 11.31
CA TYR A 196 -8.39 -12.40 10.04
C TYR A 196 -9.25 -11.27 9.45
N ILE A 197 -8.62 -10.46 8.61
CA ILE A 197 -9.22 -9.44 7.74
C ILE A 197 -8.69 -9.70 6.34
N ASP A 198 -9.50 -10.38 5.54
CA ASP A 198 -9.10 -10.81 4.19
C ASP A 198 -7.80 -11.64 4.23
N SER A 199 -6.68 -11.07 3.80
CA SER A 199 -5.35 -11.71 3.78
C SER A 199 -4.45 -11.40 4.99
N LEU A 200 -4.86 -10.50 5.89
CA LEU A 200 -4.14 -10.13 7.11
C LEU A 200 -4.68 -10.94 8.27
N TYR A 201 -3.83 -11.63 9.00
CA TYR A 201 -4.26 -12.55 10.06
C TYR A 201 -3.26 -12.60 11.21
N SER A 202 -3.75 -12.95 12.39
CA SER A 202 -2.92 -13.31 13.52
C SER A 202 -2.88 -14.82 13.66
N PRO A 203 -1.71 -15.41 13.97
CA PRO A 203 -1.59 -16.85 14.11
C PRO A 203 -2.30 -17.30 15.39
N SER A 204 -2.31 -18.60 15.64
CA SER A 204 -3.01 -19.17 16.78
C SER A 204 -2.45 -18.76 18.14
N LEU A 205 -3.32 -18.71 19.16
CA LEU A 205 -2.97 -18.34 20.55
C LEU A 205 -1.87 -19.21 21.19
N GLY A 206 -1.57 -20.38 20.64
CA GLY A 206 -0.49 -21.24 21.14
C GLY A 206 0.85 -21.02 20.43
N SER A 207 0.89 -20.17 19.40
CA SER A 207 2.08 -19.98 18.57
C SER A 207 3.08 -19.04 19.24
N SER A 208 4.36 -19.43 19.27
CA SER A 208 5.47 -18.54 19.64
C SER A 208 5.64 -17.35 18.69
N GLU A 209 5.00 -17.41 17.52
CA GLU A 209 5.01 -16.35 16.50
C GLU A 209 3.91 -15.30 16.73
N ALA A 210 2.94 -15.55 17.62
CA ALA A 210 1.78 -14.68 17.84
C ALA A 210 2.07 -13.35 18.52
N PRO A 211 2.93 -13.27 19.56
CA PRO A 211 3.12 -12.03 20.30
C PRO A 211 3.61 -10.87 19.43
N ASP A 212 2.89 -9.76 19.48
CA ASP A 212 3.16 -8.48 18.81
C ASP A 212 3.31 -8.56 17.29
N ASN A 213 2.76 -9.61 16.66
CA ASN A 213 2.89 -9.84 15.22
C ASN A 213 1.55 -10.00 14.51
N LEU A 214 1.55 -9.58 13.24
CA LEU A 214 0.55 -9.90 12.23
C LEU A 214 1.21 -10.60 11.04
N PHE A 215 0.43 -11.32 10.24
CA PHE A 215 0.92 -12.02 9.07
C PHE A 215 0.10 -11.73 7.83
N MET A 216 0.77 -11.77 6.68
CA MET A 216 0.13 -11.57 5.38
C MET A 216 0.75 -12.49 4.33
N GLY A 217 -0.09 -13.14 3.53
CA GLY A 217 0.36 -14.03 2.47
C GLY A 217 0.68 -15.45 2.95
N SER A 218 0.48 -16.41 2.05
CA SER A 218 0.82 -17.81 2.28
C SER A 218 1.05 -18.51 0.95
N LEU A 219 2.13 -19.28 0.86
CA LEU A 219 2.43 -20.17 -0.27
C LEU A 219 2.04 -21.63 0.04
N ASN A 220 1.25 -21.85 1.10
CA ASN A 220 0.69 -23.17 1.38
C ASN A 220 -0.34 -23.55 0.31
N ALA A 221 -0.38 -24.83 -0.06
CA ALA A 221 -1.37 -25.34 -1.03
C ALA A 221 -2.82 -25.17 -0.54
N SER A 222 -3.03 -25.19 0.79
CA SER A 222 -4.34 -25.00 1.44
C SER A 222 -4.64 -23.54 1.80
N ALA A 223 -3.86 -22.57 1.30
CA ALA A 223 -4.12 -21.15 1.55
C ALA A 223 -5.48 -20.71 0.98
N SER A 224 -6.17 -19.84 1.70
CA SER A 224 -7.55 -19.40 1.40
C SER A 224 -7.65 -17.86 1.34
N GLY A 225 -8.72 -17.33 0.75
CA GLY A 225 -8.95 -15.90 0.54
C GLY A 225 -9.15 -15.57 -0.94
N ASP A 226 -9.69 -14.37 -1.18
CA ASP A 226 -10.17 -13.95 -2.51
C ASP A 226 -9.04 -13.49 -3.45
N SER A 227 -7.84 -13.28 -2.90
CA SER A 227 -6.65 -12.97 -3.69
C SER A 227 -6.31 -14.09 -4.68
N LYS A 228 -6.04 -13.70 -5.94
CA LYS A 228 -5.62 -14.62 -7.02
C LYS A 228 -4.25 -15.27 -6.76
N GLN A 229 -3.39 -14.62 -5.98
CA GLN A 229 -2.05 -15.10 -5.65
C GLN A 229 -1.90 -15.35 -4.15
N GLY A 230 -1.07 -16.35 -3.80
CA GLY A 230 -0.72 -16.68 -2.42
C GLY A 230 0.15 -15.59 -1.76
N ALA A 231 1.19 -15.14 -2.46
CA ALA A 231 2.00 -14.01 -2.03
C ALA A 231 1.32 -12.66 -2.34
N PRO A 232 1.42 -11.66 -1.45
CA PRO A 232 0.99 -10.30 -1.71
C PRO A 232 1.89 -9.63 -2.74
N LYS A 233 1.35 -8.67 -3.48
CA LYS A 233 2.07 -7.86 -4.47
C LYS A 233 1.65 -6.41 -4.35
N VAL A 234 2.62 -5.51 -4.25
CA VAL A 234 2.41 -4.06 -4.17
C VAL A 234 2.98 -3.37 -5.40
N VAL A 235 2.48 -2.19 -5.71
CA VAL A 235 3.08 -1.26 -6.66
C VAL A 235 3.28 0.07 -5.94
N ILE A 236 4.51 0.57 -5.92
CA ILE A 236 4.87 1.83 -5.27
C ILE A 236 5.67 2.67 -6.27
N ALA A 237 5.14 3.86 -6.62
CA ALA A 237 5.72 4.74 -7.62
C ALA A 237 6.06 4.00 -8.95
N GLY A 238 5.15 3.12 -9.39
CA GLY A 238 5.28 2.32 -10.62
C GLY A 238 6.14 1.05 -10.50
N ALA A 239 6.92 0.87 -9.43
CA ALA A 239 7.71 -0.34 -9.20
C ALA A 239 6.83 -1.43 -8.57
N GLU A 240 6.61 -2.53 -9.31
CA GLU A 240 5.89 -3.71 -8.79
C GLU A 240 6.84 -4.56 -7.93
N THR A 241 6.39 -5.00 -6.76
CA THR A 241 7.17 -5.85 -5.86
C THR A 241 6.28 -6.92 -5.24
N GLN A 242 6.66 -8.18 -5.41
CA GLN A 242 6.03 -9.30 -4.74
C GLN A 242 6.65 -9.49 -3.35
N LEU A 243 5.82 -9.52 -2.31
CA LEU A 243 6.24 -9.58 -0.91
C LEU A 243 6.38 -11.04 -0.45
N GLU A 244 7.62 -11.49 -0.22
CA GLU A 244 7.88 -12.86 0.21
C GLU A 244 8.96 -12.95 1.30
N TYR A 245 8.69 -13.80 2.28
CA TYR A 245 9.62 -14.17 3.36
C TYR A 245 10.10 -12.99 4.20
N ILE A 246 9.33 -11.90 4.30
CA ILE A 246 9.69 -10.73 5.11
C ILE A 246 9.71 -11.13 6.58
N SER A 247 10.90 -11.11 7.20
CA SER A 247 11.12 -11.48 8.61
C SER A 247 10.56 -12.86 9.00
N SER A 248 10.37 -13.75 8.02
CA SER A 248 9.87 -15.12 8.19
C SER A 248 10.46 -16.04 7.12
N SER A 249 11.00 -17.18 7.50
CA SER A 249 11.41 -18.24 6.56
C SER A 249 10.29 -19.26 6.33
N ASN A 250 9.13 -19.09 6.96
CA ASN A 250 8.02 -20.01 6.90
C ASN A 250 7.09 -19.63 5.73
N LYS A 251 6.91 -20.56 4.78
CA LYS A 251 6.03 -20.36 3.61
C LYS A 251 4.54 -20.24 3.95
N ASP A 252 4.14 -20.74 5.12
CA ASP A 252 2.75 -20.69 5.60
C ASP A 252 2.47 -19.31 6.23
N LEU A 253 3.46 -18.77 6.93
CA LEU A 253 3.46 -17.46 7.58
C LEU A 253 4.38 -16.52 6.80
N LEU A 254 4.03 -16.23 5.54
CA LEU A 254 4.98 -15.77 4.53
C LEU A 254 5.64 -14.44 4.88
N ASN A 255 4.86 -13.46 5.32
CA ASN A 255 5.37 -12.14 5.70
C ASN A 255 4.93 -11.81 7.12
N LYS A 256 5.89 -11.55 8.00
CA LYS A 256 5.67 -11.20 9.41
C LYS A 256 5.75 -9.68 9.57
N ILE A 257 4.65 -9.09 10.00
CA ILE A 257 4.51 -7.69 10.39
C ILE A 257 4.76 -7.60 11.88
N LYS A 258 5.87 -6.97 12.27
CA LYS A 258 6.29 -6.88 13.67
C LYS A 258 5.91 -5.52 14.24
N LEU A 259 5.34 -5.50 15.43
CA LEU A 259 4.90 -4.28 16.12
C LEU A 259 5.74 -4.05 17.38
N PRO A 260 5.86 -2.78 17.84
CA PRO A 260 6.48 -2.49 19.12
C PRO A 260 5.73 -3.18 20.27
N PRO A 261 6.43 -3.60 21.35
CA PRO A 261 5.81 -4.20 22.53
C PRO A 261 4.67 -3.33 23.09
N ALA A 262 3.65 -3.96 23.67
CA ALA A 262 2.54 -3.25 24.31
C ALA A 262 3.01 -2.41 25.51
N GLU A 263 2.35 -1.26 25.74
CA GLU A 263 2.68 -0.34 26.83
C GLU A 263 2.49 -0.98 28.22
N ASP A 264 3.44 -0.74 29.12
CA ASP A 264 3.45 -1.24 30.49
C ASP A 264 3.26 -0.14 31.56
N GLY A 265 2.91 1.07 31.11
CA GLY A 265 2.69 2.25 31.93
C GLY A 265 3.96 3.00 32.32
N THR A 266 5.12 2.70 31.73
CA THR A 266 6.40 3.39 32.05
C THR A 266 6.71 4.59 31.16
N ARG A 267 6.01 4.75 30.03
CA ARG A 267 6.28 5.82 29.06
C ARG A 267 5.30 6.98 29.22
N THR A 268 5.82 8.20 29.30
CA THR A 268 5.03 9.44 29.22
C THR A 268 5.22 10.14 27.88
N TYR A 269 4.20 10.88 27.46
CA TYR A 269 4.22 11.75 26.29
C TYR A 269 3.65 13.11 26.64
N ASP A 270 4.39 14.17 26.32
CA ASP A 270 3.96 15.54 26.51
C ASP A 270 3.35 16.11 25.23
N SER A 271 2.02 16.26 25.25
CA SER A 271 1.25 16.81 24.14
C SER A 271 1.50 18.29 23.88
N ALA A 272 2.33 19.01 24.65
CA ALA A 272 2.77 20.37 24.30
C ALA A 272 4.12 20.37 23.57
N THR A 273 5.05 19.51 23.98
CA THR A 273 6.44 19.50 23.47
C THR A 273 6.70 18.41 22.43
N GLY A 274 5.85 17.39 22.37
CA GLY A 274 6.01 16.22 21.50
C GLY A 274 7.09 15.24 21.94
N ILE A 275 7.55 15.34 23.20
CA ILE A 275 8.63 14.51 23.74
C ILE A 275 8.04 13.28 24.44
N SER A 276 8.58 12.10 24.12
CA SER A 276 8.33 10.87 24.87
C SER A 276 9.50 10.55 25.81
N VAL A 277 9.20 10.10 27.03
CA VAL A 277 10.21 9.69 28.02
C VAL A 277 9.82 8.34 28.63
N THR A 278 10.75 7.38 28.62
CA THR A 278 10.60 6.11 29.32
C THR A 278 11.18 6.21 30.72
N HIS A 279 10.37 5.96 31.73
CA HIS A 279 10.76 5.99 33.14
C HIS A 279 11.15 4.59 33.62
N ALA A 280 11.91 4.50 34.72
CA ALA A 280 12.32 3.21 35.27
C ALA A 280 11.13 2.36 35.81
N THR A 281 10.06 3.02 36.25
CA THR A 281 8.85 2.36 36.78
C THR A 281 7.59 3.10 36.36
N SER A 282 6.46 2.40 36.36
CA SER A 282 5.14 2.98 36.12
C SER A 282 4.79 4.05 37.15
N ALA A 283 5.14 3.83 38.42
CA ALA A 283 4.92 4.79 39.49
C ALA A 283 5.61 6.15 39.22
N LEU A 284 6.84 6.14 38.70
CA LEU A 284 7.56 7.38 38.33
C LEU A 284 6.90 8.06 37.13
N ALA A 285 6.48 7.28 36.13
CA ALA A 285 5.78 7.81 34.96
C ALA A 285 4.48 8.54 35.34
N PHE A 286 3.64 7.91 36.17
CA PHE A 286 2.39 8.51 36.65
C PHE A 286 2.63 9.73 37.56
N ALA A 287 3.70 9.71 38.37
CA ALA A 287 4.08 10.87 39.19
C ALA A 287 4.58 12.07 38.37
N ALA A 288 5.03 11.82 37.13
CA ALA A 288 5.48 12.87 36.21
C ALA A 288 4.34 13.48 35.36
N GLU A 289 3.09 13.03 35.51
CA GLU A 289 1.98 13.58 34.73
C GLU A 289 1.73 15.06 35.03
N THR A 290 1.41 15.80 33.98
CA THR A 290 0.96 17.20 34.03
C THR A 290 -0.36 17.33 33.24
N ALA A 291 -0.78 18.55 32.92
CA ALA A 291 -1.92 18.77 32.03
C ALA A 291 -1.67 18.22 30.61
N THR A 292 -0.42 18.27 30.13
CA THR A 292 -0.03 17.89 28.77
C THR A 292 0.83 16.64 28.74
N ASN A 293 1.62 16.38 29.78
CA ASN A 293 2.38 15.14 29.93
C ASN A 293 1.52 14.03 30.53
N LYS A 294 1.27 12.97 29.77
CA LYS A 294 0.42 11.84 30.17
C LYS A 294 1.11 10.51 29.94
N VAL A 295 0.84 9.54 30.82
CA VAL A 295 1.28 8.16 30.60
C VAL A 295 0.55 7.60 29.38
N VAL A 296 1.30 6.93 28.50
CA VAL A 296 0.74 6.32 27.30
C VAL A 296 0.13 4.96 27.64
N THR A 297 -1.20 4.86 27.53
CA THR A 297 -1.97 3.63 27.79
C THR A 297 -2.90 3.26 26.65
N ASP A 298 -3.19 4.23 25.76
CA ASP A 298 -4.20 4.16 24.71
C ASP A 298 -3.52 4.39 23.34
N ARG A 299 -2.41 3.68 23.14
CA ARG A 299 -1.51 3.82 21.98
C ARG A 299 -2.14 3.25 20.71
N VAL A 300 -1.91 3.94 19.59
CA VAL A 300 -2.20 3.43 18.24
C VAL A 300 -0.91 3.35 17.43
N ASP A 301 -0.59 2.17 16.91
CA ASP A 301 0.59 1.93 16.08
C ASP A 301 0.23 2.06 14.60
N MET A 302 1.16 2.53 13.77
CA MET A 302 1.03 2.62 12.32
C MET A 302 2.08 1.74 11.65
N TRP A 303 1.76 1.13 10.52
CA TRP A 303 2.71 0.30 9.77
C TRP A 303 2.56 0.48 8.26
N GLY A 304 3.63 0.18 7.53
CA GLY A 304 3.69 0.37 6.09
C GLY A 304 4.98 -0.10 5.44
N PHE A 305 5.15 0.26 4.18
CA PHE A 305 6.30 -0.07 3.36
C PHE A 305 7.01 1.19 2.87
N GLU A 306 8.29 1.29 3.16
CA GLU A 306 9.21 2.28 2.64
C GLU A 306 9.88 1.73 1.38
N ALA A 307 9.56 2.29 0.21
CA ALA A 307 10.21 1.94 -1.05
C ALA A 307 11.29 2.96 -1.39
N PHE A 308 12.48 2.51 -1.78
CA PHE A 308 13.59 3.39 -2.09
C PHE A 308 14.54 2.77 -3.12
N LEU A 309 15.17 3.64 -3.90
CA LEU A 309 16.25 3.25 -4.82
C LEU A 309 17.60 3.33 -4.11
N ARG A 310 18.44 2.32 -4.32
CA ARG A 310 19.82 2.31 -3.85
C ARG A 310 20.80 1.82 -4.93
N GLU A 311 22.00 2.36 -4.88
CA GLU A 311 23.16 1.87 -5.64
C GLU A 311 23.71 0.60 -5.00
N ILE A 312 24.05 -0.40 -5.80
CA ILE A 312 24.81 -1.58 -5.36
C ILE A 312 26.31 -1.23 -5.48
N ASN A 313 27.03 -1.25 -4.35
CA ASN A 313 28.43 -0.85 -4.29
C ASN A 313 29.21 -1.64 -3.22
N ASP A 314 30.51 -1.40 -3.08
CA ASP A 314 31.38 -2.14 -2.15
C ASP A 314 30.99 -2.00 -0.67
N SER A 315 30.40 -0.88 -0.28
CA SER A 315 29.94 -0.62 1.09
C SER A 315 28.52 -1.15 1.34
N ASP A 316 27.74 -1.36 0.28
CA ASP A 316 26.39 -1.94 0.31
C ASP A 316 26.23 -3.04 -0.76
N PRO A 317 26.97 -4.16 -0.64
CA PRO A 317 27.16 -5.08 -1.76
C PRO A 317 26.05 -6.13 -1.90
N PHE A 318 25.13 -6.24 -0.93
CA PHE A 318 24.10 -7.27 -0.97
C PHE A 318 22.98 -6.91 -1.94
N VAL A 319 22.44 -7.91 -2.63
CA VAL A 319 21.14 -7.84 -3.34
C VAL A 319 20.15 -8.79 -2.71
N TYR A 320 18.87 -8.40 -2.72
CA TYR A 320 17.82 -9.12 -2.01
C TYR A 320 16.74 -9.63 -2.96
N LYS A 321 16.10 -10.75 -2.64
CA LYS A 321 14.98 -11.29 -3.43
C LYS A 321 13.90 -10.23 -3.56
N ASN A 322 13.50 -9.91 -4.77
CA ASN A 322 12.47 -8.90 -5.07
C ASN A 322 12.77 -7.50 -4.50
N GLY A 323 14.02 -7.21 -4.10
CA GLY A 323 14.38 -5.97 -3.40
C GLY A 323 13.96 -5.92 -1.92
N LEU A 324 13.57 -7.03 -1.32
CA LEU A 324 13.08 -7.09 0.06
C LEU A 324 14.24 -7.22 1.06
N ILE A 325 14.69 -6.11 1.64
CA ILE A 325 15.90 -6.10 2.49
C ILE A 325 15.75 -6.96 3.75
N GLN A 326 14.52 -7.21 4.21
CA GLN A 326 14.19 -8.04 5.39
C GLN A 326 13.83 -9.49 5.03
N SER A 327 14.01 -9.92 3.77
CA SER A 327 13.64 -11.27 3.34
C SER A 327 14.54 -12.33 3.98
N LEU A 328 13.94 -13.45 4.40
CA LEU A 328 14.63 -14.64 4.87
C LEU A 328 14.61 -15.79 3.86
N ALA A 329 14.26 -15.49 2.59
CA ALA A 329 14.28 -16.48 1.51
C ALA A 329 15.64 -17.17 1.44
N SER A 330 15.65 -18.50 1.26
CA SER A 330 16.89 -19.30 1.22
C SER A 330 17.68 -19.17 -0.08
N SER A 331 17.06 -18.65 -1.14
CA SER A 331 17.71 -18.39 -2.43
C SER A 331 17.06 -17.25 -3.23
N ILE A 332 17.83 -16.66 -4.15
CA ILE A 332 17.40 -15.73 -5.19
C ILE A 332 17.75 -16.39 -6.53
N ASN A 333 16.74 -16.72 -7.35
CA ASN A 333 16.93 -17.40 -8.65
C ASN A 333 17.85 -18.64 -8.57
N GLY A 334 17.71 -19.44 -7.50
CA GLY A 334 18.53 -20.63 -7.26
C GLY A 334 19.89 -20.38 -6.60
N VAL A 335 20.32 -19.12 -6.46
CA VAL A 335 21.55 -18.73 -5.75
C VAL A 335 21.26 -18.65 -4.25
N ALA A 336 21.99 -19.41 -3.44
CA ALA A 336 21.79 -19.44 -1.98
C ALA A 336 22.05 -18.06 -1.35
N THR A 337 21.19 -17.65 -0.41
CA THR A 337 21.36 -16.40 0.34
C THR A 337 22.08 -16.62 1.66
N VAL A 338 22.74 -15.58 2.15
CA VAL A 338 23.36 -15.52 3.48
C VAL A 338 22.88 -14.27 4.22
N ASN A 339 23.00 -14.28 5.56
CA ASN A 339 22.70 -13.09 6.35
C ASN A 339 23.59 -11.93 5.89
N ASP A 340 22.98 -10.78 5.66
CA ASP A 340 23.74 -9.55 5.45
C ASP A 340 24.25 -9.06 6.80
N ASN A 341 25.55 -9.26 7.04
CA ASN A 341 26.25 -8.78 8.23
C ASN A 341 27.09 -7.53 7.95
N VAL A 342 27.02 -6.98 6.73
CA VAL A 342 27.70 -5.72 6.39
C VAL A 342 26.94 -4.55 7.00
N ARG A 343 25.60 -4.59 6.93
CA ARG A 343 24.73 -3.55 7.51
C ARG A 343 24.39 -3.85 8.99
N PRO A 344 24.28 -2.83 9.86
CA PRO A 344 23.82 -3.00 11.24
C PRO A 344 22.36 -3.46 11.30
N ILE A 345 21.92 -3.96 12.46
CA ILE A 345 20.56 -4.49 12.63
C ILE A 345 19.47 -3.42 12.44
N THR A 346 19.79 -2.16 12.74
CA THR A 346 18.90 -1.00 12.58
C THR A 346 18.51 -0.74 11.13
N TYR A 347 19.31 -1.17 10.16
CA TYR A 347 18.98 -1.09 8.74
C TYR A 347 17.77 -1.97 8.38
N PHE A 348 17.60 -3.08 9.11
CA PHE A 348 16.55 -4.08 8.89
C PHE A 348 15.40 -4.03 9.90
N ALA A 349 15.50 -3.16 10.92
CA ALA A 349 14.54 -3.10 12.00
C ALA A 349 13.14 -2.70 11.51
N TRP A 350 12.09 -3.37 11.99
CA TRP A 350 10.71 -2.93 11.77
C TRP A 350 10.40 -1.65 12.54
N TYR A 351 10.83 -1.60 13.80
CA TYR A 351 10.61 -0.50 14.72
C TYR A 351 11.88 -0.27 15.55
N GLU A 352 11.95 0.86 16.25
CA GLU A 352 13.08 1.18 17.12
C GLU A 352 13.23 0.16 18.25
N GLY A 353 14.39 -0.50 18.32
CA GLY A 353 14.66 -1.58 19.28
C GLY A 353 14.45 -3.00 18.72
N ASP A 354 13.98 -3.15 17.48
CA ASP A 354 13.92 -4.46 16.83
C ASP A 354 15.32 -4.99 16.48
N THR A 355 15.66 -6.16 17.03
CA THR A 355 16.96 -6.82 16.82
C THR A 355 16.89 -8.14 16.04
N THR A 356 15.71 -8.58 15.58
CA THR A 356 15.50 -9.94 15.04
C THR A 356 15.13 -9.99 13.56
N SER A 357 15.15 -8.85 12.86
CA SER A 357 14.71 -8.74 11.45
C SER A 357 15.83 -8.72 10.41
N ARG A 358 17.05 -9.15 10.75
CA ARG A 358 18.18 -9.22 9.80
C ARG A 358 17.81 -10.00 8.55
N GLY A 359 17.94 -9.37 7.38
CA GLY A 359 17.65 -10.01 6.10
C GLY A 359 18.80 -10.85 5.56
N LYS A 360 18.46 -11.62 4.52
CA LYS A 360 19.38 -12.43 3.74
C LYS A 360 19.41 -11.98 2.29
N GLY A 361 20.59 -12.04 1.68
CA GLY A 361 20.78 -11.73 0.28
C GLY A 361 22.02 -12.41 -0.29
N VAL A 362 22.42 -11.97 -1.48
CA VAL A 362 23.64 -12.41 -2.16
C VAL A 362 24.59 -11.23 -2.23
N ASN A 363 25.84 -11.42 -1.79
CA ASN A 363 26.87 -10.40 -1.95
C ASN A 363 27.28 -10.32 -3.43
N TRP A 364 26.87 -9.24 -4.10
CA TRP A 364 27.02 -8.98 -5.53
C TRP A 364 28.46 -8.98 -6.01
N GLN A 365 29.38 -8.50 -5.16
CA GLN A 365 30.80 -8.40 -5.49
C GLN A 365 31.49 -9.76 -5.48
N THR A 366 31.07 -10.65 -4.58
CA THR A 366 31.61 -12.02 -4.51
C THR A 366 30.84 -13.02 -5.36
N ALA A 367 29.67 -12.65 -5.88
CA ALA A 367 28.86 -13.51 -6.74
C ALA A 367 29.59 -13.81 -8.06
N THR A 368 29.48 -15.04 -8.53
CA THR A 368 30.00 -15.41 -9.85
C THR A 368 29.19 -14.73 -10.94
N GLU A 369 29.76 -14.59 -12.14
CA GLU A 369 29.04 -14.00 -13.27
C GLU A 369 27.74 -14.76 -13.58
N ALA A 370 27.77 -16.08 -13.58
CA ALA A 370 26.57 -16.90 -13.78
C ALA A 370 25.48 -16.62 -12.72
N GLN A 371 25.87 -16.35 -11.47
CA GLN A 371 24.95 -15.98 -10.40
C GLN A 371 24.37 -14.56 -10.63
N ARG A 372 25.21 -13.60 -11.02
CA ARG A 372 24.74 -12.24 -11.34
C ARG A 372 23.77 -12.23 -12.52
N ILE A 373 24.08 -12.99 -13.57
CA ILE A 373 23.19 -13.19 -14.73
C ILE A 373 21.83 -13.73 -14.26
N ALA A 374 21.82 -14.82 -13.48
CA ALA A 374 20.58 -15.44 -13.01
C ALA A 374 19.70 -14.49 -12.19
N ILE A 375 20.31 -13.61 -11.39
CA ILE A 375 19.59 -12.69 -10.51
C ILE A 375 19.07 -11.46 -11.29
N ALA A 376 19.92 -10.80 -12.08
CA ALA A 376 19.56 -9.52 -12.72
C ALA A 376 18.90 -9.64 -14.09
N SER A 377 18.84 -10.85 -14.67
CA SER A 377 17.97 -11.11 -15.83
C SER A 377 16.49 -11.24 -15.42
N ASP A 378 16.21 -11.42 -14.11
CA ASP A 378 14.85 -11.52 -13.60
C ASP A 378 14.31 -10.13 -13.20
N PRO A 379 13.29 -9.60 -13.91
CA PRO A 379 12.70 -8.30 -13.58
C PRO A 379 12.07 -8.24 -12.19
N GLU A 380 11.66 -9.36 -11.60
CA GLU A 380 11.04 -9.36 -10.27
C GLU A 380 12.02 -8.91 -9.16
N ASN A 381 13.33 -9.09 -9.37
CA ASN A 381 14.36 -8.61 -8.45
C ASN A 381 14.57 -7.10 -8.47
N ASN A 382 13.95 -6.39 -9.42
CA ASN A 382 13.99 -4.94 -9.53
C ASN A 382 15.42 -4.36 -9.56
N ILE A 383 16.33 -5.03 -10.28
CA ILE A 383 17.70 -4.59 -10.51
C ILE A 383 17.83 -4.06 -11.93
N TYR A 384 18.49 -2.92 -12.10
CA TYR A 384 18.84 -2.41 -13.42
C TYR A 384 20.27 -1.87 -13.46
N PHE A 385 20.84 -1.83 -14.65
CA PHE A 385 22.11 -1.16 -14.93
C PHE A 385 21.85 0.23 -15.53
N ASP A 386 22.51 1.24 -14.99
CA ASP A 386 22.48 2.61 -15.50
C ASP A 386 23.70 2.87 -16.38
N ASP A 387 23.49 2.93 -17.70
CA ASP A 387 24.56 3.18 -18.66
C ASP A 387 25.23 4.55 -18.47
N SER A 388 24.53 5.52 -17.87
CA SER A 388 25.09 6.86 -17.65
C SER A 388 26.08 6.92 -16.48
N THR A 389 25.87 6.10 -15.44
CA THR A 389 26.75 6.04 -14.27
C THR A 389 27.69 4.85 -14.30
N GLY A 390 27.40 3.83 -15.12
CA GLY A 390 28.12 2.56 -15.17
C GLY A 390 27.87 1.67 -13.93
N LYS A 391 26.72 1.83 -13.27
CA LYS A 391 26.43 1.21 -11.97
C LYS A 391 25.13 0.42 -11.96
N PHE A 392 25.07 -0.57 -11.06
CA PHE A 392 23.84 -1.30 -10.77
C PHE A 392 23.04 -0.63 -9.65
N TYR A 393 21.73 -0.63 -9.81
CA TYR A 393 20.80 -0.16 -8.79
C TYR A 393 19.75 -1.23 -8.52
N GLN A 394 19.26 -1.26 -7.29
CA GLN A 394 18.12 -2.08 -6.91
C GLN A 394 17.04 -1.20 -6.28
N TRP A 395 15.80 -1.36 -6.73
CA TRP A 395 14.63 -0.87 -6.02
C TRP A 395 14.33 -1.79 -4.85
N CYS A 396 14.28 -1.21 -3.66
CA CYS A 396 14.11 -1.95 -2.42
C CYS A 396 12.86 -1.53 -1.67
N ILE A 397 12.32 -2.48 -0.89
CA ILE A 397 11.28 -2.22 0.09
C ILE A 397 11.79 -2.61 1.48
N ARG A 398 11.64 -1.67 2.42
CA ARG A 398 11.74 -1.89 3.86
C ARG A 398 10.35 -1.83 4.48
N SER A 399 10.02 -2.81 5.30
CA SER A 399 8.80 -2.81 6.09
C SER A 399 9.05 -2.16 7.45
N ARG A 400 8.14 -1.28 7.87
CA ARG A 400 8.29 -0.49 9.10
C ARG A 400 7.00 -0.41 9.89
N SER A 401 7.14 -0.31 11.21
CA SER A 401 6.07 0.00 12.15
C SER A 401 6.53 1.08 13.12
N PHE A 402 5.59 1.90 13.56
CA PHE A 402 5.82 3.05 14.42
C PHE A 402 4.84 2.99 15.58
N SER A 403 5.37 3.09 16.80
CA SER A 403 4.55 3.30 17.98
C SER A 403 3.94 4.71 17.92
N GLY A 404 2.67 4.83 18.28
CA GLY A 404 2.08 6.15 18.49
C GLY A 404 2.84 6.92 19.58
N SER A 405 3.18 8.18 19.32
CA SER A 405 3.92 9.01 20.27
C SER A 405 3.14 9.18 21.57
N GLY A 406 1.81 9.35 21.50
CA GLY A 406 0.94 9.52 22.65
C GLY A 406 -0.29 8.60 22.66
N ASN A 407 -1.31 9.04 23.41
CA ASN A 407 -2.64 8.42 23.41
C ASN A 407 -3.46 8.94 22.23
N GLY A 408 -4.22 8.07 21.57
CA GLY A 408 -5.10 8.44 20.46
C GLY A 408 -4.55 8.12 19.07
N ASN A 409 -5.27 8.58 18.04
CA ASN A 409 -4.95 8.29 16.64
C ASN A 409 -3.87 9.21 16.07
N TRP A 410 -3.28 8.76 14.97
CA TRP A 410 -2.40 9.57 14.12
C TRP A 410 -3.20 10.66 13.38
N GLU A 411 -2.68 11.89 13.36
CA GLU A 411 -3.29 13.03 12.69
C GLU A 411 -3.23 12.92 11.16
N SER A 412 -2.07 12.55 10.60
CA SER A 412 -1.87 12.48 9.16
C SER A 412 -1.23 11.18 8.72
N ILE A 413 -2.07 10.33 8.10
CA ILE A 413 -1.72 9.03 7.52
C ILE A 413 -2.28 8.83 6.11
N ASN A 414 -3.07 9.78 5.61
CA ASN A 414 -3.61 9.73 4.25
C ASN A 414 -2.70 10.54 3.32
N SER A 415 -2.20 9.90 2.27
CA SER A 415 -1.30 10.51 1.27
C SER A 415 -2.00 11.43 0.26
N HIS A 416 -3.29 11.71 0.45
CA HIS A 416 -4.05 12.58 -0.45
C HIS A 416 -5.15 13.35 0.30
N ILE A 417 -4.81 14.56 0.77
CA ILE A 417 -5.72 15.52 1.44
C ILE A 417 -5.49 16.90 0.81
N PRO A 418 -6.54 17.71 0.53
CA PRO A 418 -6.38 19.04 -0.02
C PRO A 418 -5.46 19.94 0.84
N SER A 419 -4.66 20.74 0.14
CA SER A 419 -3.45 21.47 0.56
C SER A 419 -3.60 22.58 1.61
N SER A 420 -4.69 22.64 2.37
CA SER A 420 -4.84 23.65 3.43
C SER A 420 -4.07 23.25 4.69
N ALA A 421 -2.79 23.61 4.73
CA ALA A 421 -1.86 23.74 5.86
C ALA A 421 -1.70 22.53 6.82
N SER A 422 -0.47 22.04 6.96
CA SER A 422 0.02 21.00 7.91
C SER A 422 -0.48 19.56 7.77
N THR A 423 -1.59 19.25 7.09
CA THR A 423 -2.14 17.87 7.03
C THR A 423 -1.51 16.95 5.97
N GLY A 424 -0.67 17.48 5.08
CA GLY A 424 0.00 16.71 4.02
C GLY A 424 1.31 16.01 4.43
N ILE A 425 1.66 16.01 5.71
CA ILE A 425 2.92 15.47 6.24
C ILE A 425 2.62 14.22 7.05
N LEU A 426 3.28 13.09 6.76
CA LEU A 426 3.11 11.86 7.53
C LEU A 426 3.68 12.03 8.95
N GLY A 427 2.83 11.92 9.96
CA GLY A 427 3.24 12.10 11.35
C GLY A 427 2.12 11.85 12.35
N PHE A 428 2.51 11.66 13.62
CA PHE A 428 1.55 11.49 14.71
C PHE A 428 0.79 12.80 14.95
N ILE A 429 1.53 13.92 15.07
CA ILE A 429 1.03 15.28 14.89
C ILE A 429 1.82 15.94 13.76
N ALA A 430 1.17 16.21 12.64
CA ALA A 430 1.81 16.60 11.38
C ALA A 430 2.49 17.98 11.46
N GLY A 431 1.93 18.88 12.28
CA GLY A 431 2.48 20.20 12.55
C GLY A 431 3.80 20.18 13.35
N ARG A 432 4.17 19.06 13.97
CA ARG A 432 5.33 18.97 14.88
C ARG A 432 6.47 18.16 14.30
N VAL A 433 7.64 18.78 14.20
CA VAL A 433 8.82 18.18 13.58
C VAL A 433 9.24 16.87 14.25
N SER A 434 9.27 16.84 15.59
CA SER A 434 9.68 15.66 16.37
C SER A 434 8.75 14.45 16.21
N GLU A 435 7.61 14.62 15.56
CA GLU A 435 6.58 13.59 15.39
C GLU A 435 6.32 13.24 13.92
N ARG A 436 7.10 13.83 13.00
CA ARG A 436 7.08 13.48 11.58
C ARG A 436 7.81 12.16 11.37
N ILE A 437 7.32 11.37 10.42
CA ILE A 437 8.02 10.16 10.01
C ILE A 437 9.13 10.54 9.04
N LEU A 438 10.36 10.19 9.44
CA LEU A 438 11.57 10.46 8.68
C LEU A 438 11.83 9.35 7.64
N PRO A 439 12.22 9.71 6.41
CA PRO A 439 12.79 8.75 5.47
C PRO A 439 14.10 8.18 6.02
N GLN A 440 14.33 6.90 5.77
CA GLN A 440 15.58 6.22 6.07
C GLN A 440 16.29 5.79 4.77
N GLY A 441 15.53 5.28 3.80
CA GLY A 441 16.04 4.80 2.52
C GLY A 441 17.27 3.91 2.67
N PHE A 442 18.37 4.22 1.99
CA PHE A 442 19.60 3.42 2.07
C PHE A 442 20.43 3.65 3.36
N LEU A 443 20.02 4.50 4.32
CA LEU A 443 20.75 4.71 5.56
C LEU A 443 20.52 3.61 6.61
N ASP A 444 21.49 3.45 7.51
CA ASP A 444 21.43 2.51 8.64
C ASP A 444 20.42 2.89 9.73
N THR A 445 20.15 4.19 9.86
CA THR A 445 19.14 4.78 10.74
C THR A 445 18.54 6.02 10.06
N PRO A 446 17.29 6.41 10.35
CA PRO A 446 16.78 7.71 9.91
C PRO A 446 17.66 8.85 10.47
N GLU A 447 17.88 9.90 9.67
CA GLU A 447 18.69 11.06 10.06
C GLU A 447 17.85 12.34 10.06
N TYR A 448 18.07 13.20 11.06
CA TYR A 448 17.49 14.53 11.10
C TYR A 448 18.31 15.49 10.25
N GLY A 449 17.68 16.11 9.26
CA GLY A 449 18.33 17.15 8.46
C GLY A 449 18.57 18.43 9.26
N GLN A 450 19.55 19.23 8.84
CA GLN A 450 19.74 20.59 9.37
C GLN A 450 18.48 21.44 9.06
N GLY A 451 17.73 21.84 10.09
CA GLY A 451 16.56 22.72 9.94
C GLY A 451 15.26 22.06 9.49
N ASP A 452 15.00 20.81 9.91
CA ASP A 452 13.69 20.15 9.80
C ASP A 452 13.23 19.77 8.38
N THR A 453 14.20 19.48 7.48
CA THR A 453 13.97 19.36 6.03
C THR A 453 13.67 17.95 5.50
N TYR A 454 13.78 16.88 6.31
CA TYR A 454 13.57 15.49 5.87
C TYR A 454 12.32 14.89 6.51
N PHE A 455 11.29 14.62 5.72
CA PHE A 455 10.08 13.93 6.16
C PHE A 455 9.30 13.41 4.96
N PHE A 456 8.35 12.51 5.20
CA PHE A 456 7.39 12.07 4.19
C PHE A 456 6.22 13.05 4.08
N SER A 457 5.89 13.46 2.85
CA SER A 457 4.77 14.35 2.55
C SER A 457 4.10 14.03 1.21
N GLN A 458 2.94 14.63 0.94
CA GLN A 458 2.17 14.36 -0.27
C GLN A 458 2.79 14.93 -1.56
N GLU A 459 3.57 16.00 -1.46
CA GLU A 459 4.21 16.65 -2.61
C GLU A 459 5.74 16.60 -2.50
N ARG A 460 6.39 16.33 -3.63
CA ARG A 460 7.84 16.50 -3.74
C ARG A 460 8.13 18.00 -3.78
N GLY A 461 9.09 18.48 -2.99
CA GLY A 461 9.53 19.88 -3.03
C GLY A 461 9.87 20.31 -4.47
N SER A 462 9.61 21.59 -4.79
CA SER A 462 9.59 22.22 -6.13
C SER A 462 10.82 22.07 -7.05
N GLY A 463 11.84 21.28 -6.68
CA GLY A 463 13.09 21.13 -7.43
C GLY A 463 13.34 19.75 -8.07
N ALA A 464 12.45 18.77 -7.90
CA ALA A 464 12.72 17.40 -8.35
C ALA A 464 11.62 16.92 -9.32
N GLY A 465 11.96 16.84 -10.61
CA GLY A 465 11.05 16.79 -11.76
C GLY A 465 10.14 15.55 -11.96
N ASP A 466 9.82 14.78 -10.91
CA ASP A 466 8.84 13.69 -10.99
C ASP A 466 7.51 14.12 -10.38
N ALA A 467 6.39 13.83 -11.04
CA ALA A 467 5.06 14.10 -10.53
C ALA A 467 4.77 13.31 -9.23
N ALA A 468 4.02 13.91 -8.30
CA ALA A 468 3.56 13.23 -7.09
C ALA A 468 2.79 11.95 -7.45
N CYS A 469 3.17 10.82 -6.84
CA CYS A 469 2.52 9.53 -7.04
C CYS A 469 1.28 9.41 -6.15
N THR A 470 0.11 9.13 -6.73
CA THR A 470 -1.12 8.93 -5.96
C THR A 470 -1.00 7.72 -5.03
N GLY A 471 -1.53 7.84 -3.81
CA GLY A 471 -1.63 6.76 -2.84
C GLY A 471 -0.39 6.51 -1.98
N VAL A 472 0.68 7.29 -2.16
CA VAL A 472 1.93 7.13 -1.40
C VAL A 472 2.46 8.48 -0.92
N PHE A 473 3.14 8.52 0.23
CA PHE A 473 3.91 9.69 0.62
C PHE A 473 5.28 9.67 -0.07
N THR A 474 5.80 10.84 -0.41
CA THR A 474 7.12 11.03 -1.03
C THR A 474 8.03 11.74 -0.04
N SER A 475 9.31 11.36 0.01
CA SER A 475 10.27 12.10 0.83
C SER A 475 10.46 13.53 0.30
N GLN A 476 10.40 14.51 1.18
CA GLN A 476 10.76 15.89 0.85
C GLN A 476 12.29 16.02 0.88
N GLN A 477 12.86 16.69 -0.13
CA GLN A 477 14.28 17.02 -0.20
C GLN A 477 14.46 18.54 -0.42
N SER A 478 15.45 19.14 0.24
CA SER A 478 15.94 20.49 -0.09
C SER A 478 17.08 20.45 -1.12
N THR A 479 17.96 19.42 -1.10
CA THR A 479 19.02 19.19 -2.11
C THR A 479 19.55 17.73 -2.06
N SER A 480 19.61 17.04 -3.22
CA SER A 480 20.35 15.80 -3.61
C SER A 480 20.69 14.67 -2.60
N GLU A 481 20.33 13.43 -2.99
CA GLU A 481 20.92 12.11 -2.64
C GLU A 481 21.09 11.65 -1.18
N SER A 482 20.63 12.37 -0.15
CA SER A 482 20.96 12.03 1.25
C SER A 482 20.43 10.66 1.76
N HIS A 483 19.32 10.16 1.23
CA HIS A 483 18.68 8.92 1.71
C HIS A 483 18.27 7.95 0.60
N SER A 484 18.28 8.39 -0.65
CA SER A 484 17.96 7.55 -1.81
C SER A 484 18.64 8.06 -3.06
N SER A 485 18.98 7.14 -3.95
CA SER A 485 19.50 7.50 -5.27
C SER A 485 18.39 8.16 -6.09
N ASN A 486 18.73 9.21 -6.85
CA ASN A 486 17.78 10.00 -7.66
C ASN A 486 16.59 10.59 -6.87
N GLY A 487 16.69 10.67 -5.54
CA GLY A 487 15.62 11.12 -4.65
C GLY A 487 14.35 10.28 -4.72
N GLN A 488 14.45 8.97 -5.06
CA GLN A 488 13.34 8.03 -5.10
C GLN A 488 13.17 7.38 -3.72
N CYS A 489 12.30 7.94 -2.86
CA CYS A 489 11.96 7.35 -1.57
C CYS A 489 10.50 7.67 -1.22
N TYR A 490 9.74 6.63 -0.88
CA TYR A 490 8.29 6.67 -0.74
C TYR A 490 7.84 5.85 0.45
N PHE A 491 6.71 6.22 1.05
CA PHE A 491 6.10 5.45 2.14
C PHE A 491 4.62 5.16 1.87
N LEU A 492 4.29 3.87 1.73
CA LEU A 492 2.93 3.36 1.61
C LEU A 492 2.41 2.96 3.00
N VAL A 493 1.46 3.72 3.54
CA VAL A 493 0.79 3.38 4.80
C VAL A 493 -0.19 2.23 4.56
N CYS A 494 -0.07 1.16 5.35
CA CYS A 494 -0.93 -0.02 5.23
C CYS A 494 -2.05 -0.06 6.27
N GLY A 495 -1.91 0.62 7.40
CA GLY A 495 -2.97 0.73 8.39
C GLY A 495 -2.50 1.11 9.79
N THR A 496 -3.46 1.12 10.71
CA THR A 496 -3.24 1.45 12.13
C THR A 496 -3.86 0.41 13.05
N ILE A 497 -3.27 0.19 14.23
CA ILE A 497 -3.67 -0.83 15.21
C ILE A 497 -3.74 -0.18 16.59
N ASN A 498 -4.91 -0.21 17.25
CA ASN A 498 -4.95 0.18 18.66
C ASN A 498 -4.36 -0.94 19.50
N ARG A 499 -3.52 -0.58 20.45
CA ARG A 499 -2.80 -1.55 21.27
C ARG A 499 -3.50 -1.64 22.62
N LEU A 500 -3.75 -2.86 23.04
CA LEU A 500 -4.06 -3.13 24.44
C LEU A 500 -2.77 -2.95 25.26
N ASN A 501 -2.91 -2.65 26.55
CA ASN A 501 -1.78 -2.44 27.45
C ASN A 501 -1.69 -3.55 28.50
N GLN A 502 -0.51 -3.67 29.11
CA GLN A 502 -0.22 -4.76 30.05
C GLN A 502 -0.98 -4.61 31.37
N GLY A 503 -1.42 -3.39 31.72
CA GLY A 503 -2.09 -3.07 32.97
C GLY A 503 -3.39 -3.85 33.19
N VAL A 504 -3.86 -3.89 34.44
CA VAL A 504 -5.10 -4.57 34.79
C VAL A 504 -6.28 -3.93 34.09
N TYR A 505 -7.20 -4.74 33.55
CA TYR A 505 -8.45 -4.25 32.98
C TYR A 505 -9.35 -3.66 34.07
N HIS A 506 -9.81 -2.43 33.85
CA HIS A 506 -10.84 -1.79 34.67
C HIS A 506 -11.78 -0.97 33.76
N PRO A 507 -13.12 -1.02 33.94
CA PRO A 507 -14.08 -0.37 33.03
C PRO A 507 -13.89 1.15 32.90
N SER A 508 -13.55 1.83 34.00
CA SER A 508 -13.36 3.29 34.03
C SER A 508 -11.90 3.72 33.91
N PHE A 509 -10.99 3.09 34.67
CA PHE A 509 -9.61 3.55 34.78
C PHE A 509 -8.67 3.01 33.70
N ASN A 510 -8.87 1.80 33.18
CA ASN A 510 -7.98 1.20 32.19
C ASN A 510 -8.71 0.24 31.25
N LEU A 511 -9.54 0.81 30.35
CA LEU A 511 -10.36 0.03 29.42
C LEU A 511 -9.54 -0.78 28.41
N LEU A 512 -8.33 -0.32 28.07
CA LEU A 512 -7.41 -1.03 27.17
C LEU A 512 -6.44 -1.96 27.91
N GLY A 513 -6.55 -2.06 29.23
CA GLY A 513 -5.83 -3.08 30.00
C GLY A 513 -6.27 -4.50 29.66
N SER A 514 -5.33 -5.43 29.75
CA SER A 514 -5.58 -6.87 29.54
C SER A 514 -5.30 -7.72 30.77
N GLY A 515 -4.55 -7.20 31.74
CA GLY A 515 -4.08 -7.95 32.90
C GLY A 515 -5.21 -8.39 33.83
N GLY A 516 -5.17 -9.64 34.27
CA GLY A 516 -5.90 -10.11 35.45
C GLY A 516 -5.07 -9.94 36.72
N MET A 517 -5.68 -10.19 37.87
CA MET A 517 -5.03 -10.11 39.19
C MET A 517 -4.92 -11.52 39.79
N TYR A 518 -4.03 -11.69 40.76
CA TYR A 518 -3.91 -12.94 41.51
C TYR A 518 -3.89 -12.68 43.01
N ASN A 519 -4.78 -13.37 43.71
CA ASN A 519 -4.79 -13.36 45.16
C ASN A 519 -3.85 -14.45 45.66
N LYS A 520 -2.64 -14.07 46.11
CA LYS A 520 -1.65 -15.02 46.62
C LYS A 520 -2.09 -15.68 47.90
N THR A 521 -2.81 -14.96 48.76
CA THR A 521 -3.32 -15.49 50.02
C THR A 521 -4.32 -16.63 49.80
N LEU A 522 -5.18 -16.49 48.79
CA LEU A 522 -6.22 -17.48 48.44
C LEU A 522 -5.82 -18.43 47.30
N GLY A 523 -4.67 -18.21 46.67
CA GLY A 523 -4.18 -19.02 45.56
C GLY A 523 -5.02 -18.94 44.27
N THR A 524 -5.77 -17.87 44.04
CA THR A 524 -6.78 -17.79 42.97
C THR A 524 -6.65 -16.55 42.08
N HIS A 525 -7.05 -16.70 40.81
CA HIS A 525 -7.14 -15.58 39.87
C HIS A 525 -8.41 -14.78 40.14
N ILE A 526 -8.27 -13.46 40.14
CA ILE A 526 -9.38 -12.54 40.40
C ILE A 526 -9.42 -11.41 39.37
N LYS A 527 -10.60 -10.81 39.24
CA LYS A 527 -10.88 -9.65 38.38
C LYS A 527 -11.02 -8.39 39.24
N TRP A 528 -11.03 -7.23 38.60
CA TRP A 528 -11.11 -5.93 39.28
C TRP A 528 -12.28 -5.84 40.27
N TYR A 529 -13.47 -6.30 39.88
CA TYR A 529 -14.70 -6.21 40.68
C TYR A 529 -14.69 -7.07 41.95
N GLN A 530 -13.75 -8.03 42.08
CA GLN A 530 -13.61 -8.80 43.31
C GLN A 530 -12.83 -8.03 44.38
N LYS A 531 -12.19 -6.92 44.01
CA LYS A 531 -11.45 -5.99 44.88
C LYS A 531 -11.66 -4.53 44.42
N PRO A 532 -12.89 -3.99 44.47
CA PRO A 532 -13.21 -2.65 43.95
C PRO A 532 -12.36 -1.53 44.58
N ASN A 533 -12.18 -1.56 45.91
CA ASN A 533 -11.40 -0.54 46.64
C ASN A 533 -9.88 -0.58 46.38
N PHE A 534 -9.39 -1.53 45.58
CA PHE A 534 -7.98 -1.58 45.20
C PHE A 534 -7.64 -0.50 44.16
N PHE A 535 -8.59 -0.15 43.29
CA PHE A 535 -8.36 0.81 42.21
C PHE A 535 -8.95 2.17 42.58
N VAL A 536 -8.09 3.18 42.66
CA VAL A 536 -8.52 4.56 42.94
C VAL A 536 -8.27 5.51 41.78
N ASN A 537 -7.45 5.09 40.81
CA ASN A 537 -7.16 5.81 39.57
C ASN A 537 -6.47 4.88 38.56
N LYS A 538 -6.14 5.40 37.37
CA LYS A 538 -5.44 4.66 36.31
C LYS A 538 -4.07 4.10 36.75
N SER A 539 -3.33 4.77 37.64
CA SER A 539 -2.00 4.30 38.09
C SER A 539 -2.08 3.00 38.90
N SER A 540 -3.17 2.79 39.67
CA SER A 540 -3.40 1.55 40.41
C SER A 540 -3.48 0.32 39.50
N CYS A 541 -3.83 0.49 38.22
CA CYS A 541 -3.85 -0.60 37.24
C CYS A 541 -2.44 -1.09 36.84
N PHE A 542 -1.38 -0.38 37.22
CA PHE A 542 0.02 -0.65 36.86
C PHE A 542 0.92 -0.82 38.09
N GLN A 543 0.35 -1.11 39.27
CA GLN A 543 1.10 -1.35 40.51
C GLN A 543 1.70 -2.76 40.52
N TRP A 544 2.75 -2.97 39.74
CA TRP A 544 3.41 -4.26 39.56
C TRP A 544 3.97 -4.84 40.87
N GLY A 545 3.83 -6.16 41.01
CA GLY A 545 4.30 -6.90 42.18
C GLY A 545 3.21 -7.19 43.20
N ASP A 546 3.63 -7.49 44.43
CA ASP A 546 2.77 -7.84 45.56
C ASP A 546 2.25 -6.57 46.25
N ASN A 547 0.92 -6.45 46.34
CA ASN A 547 0.25 -5.34 47.00
C ASN A 547 -0.54 -5.87 48.21
N VAL A 548 -0.30 -5.30 49.39
CA VAL A 548 -0.96 -5.72 50.64
C VAL A 548 -2.28 -4.95 50.80
N LEU A 549 -3.40 -5.67 50.86
CA LEU A 549 -4.73 -5.12 51.06
C LEU A 549 -5.38 -5.80 52.27
N GLY A 550 -5.29 -5.17 53.44
CA GLY A 550 -5.71 -5.78 54.70
C GLY A 550 -4.86 -7.03 55.01
N SER A 551 -5.50 -8.20 55.15
CA SER A 551 -4.83 -9.50 55.37
C SER A 551 -4.51 -10.26 54.08
N GLU A 552 -4.86 -9.73 52.91
CA GLU A 552 -4.64 -10.38 51.62
C GLU A 552 -3.47 -9.75 50.85
N ILE A 553 -2.78 -10.57 50.04
CA ILE A 553 -1.73 -10.13 49.12
C ILE A 553 -2.23 -10.31 47.69
N ILE A 554 -2.29 -9.20 46.97
CA ILE A 554 -2.77 -9.12 45.59
C ILE A 554 -1.58 -8.84 44.67
N GLU A 555 -1.30 -9.78 43.75
CA GLU A 555 -0.22 -9.67 42.79
C GLU A 555 -0.72 -9.17 41.44
N LEU A 556 -0.04 -8.15 40.91
CA LEU A 556 -0.14 -7.71 39.52
C LEU A 556 1.16 -8.07 38.78
N SER A 557 1.04 -8.69 37.61
CA SER A 557 2.20 -9.14 36.82
C SER A 557 1.99 -8.90 35.33
N ARG A 558 3.06 -8.47 34.65
CA ARG A 558 3.10 -8.22 33.20
C ARG A 558 2.81 -9.48 32.37
N LEU A 559 3.01 -10.67 32.92
CA LEU A 559 2.68 -11.92 32.23
C LEU A 559 1.16 -12.18 32.18
N ARG A 560 0.39 -11.58 33.09
CA ARG A 560 -1.07 -11.75 33.14
C ARG A 560 -1.69 -10.89 32.04
N GLY A 561 -2.52 -11.49 31.21
CA GLY A 561 -3.08 -10.82 30.03
C GLY A 561 -2.20 -10.87 28.78
N SER A 562 -1.07 -11.59 28.82
CA SER A 562 -0.30 -11.98 27.62
C SER A 562 -0.82 -13.29 27.03
N ILE A 563 -0.55 -13.56 25.75
CA ILE A 563 -0.84 -14.82 25.08
C ILE A 563 -0.18 -15.99 25.83
N ALA A 564 1.09 -15.82 26.25
CA ALA A 564 1.84 -16.81 27.01
C ALA A 564 1.29 -17.03 28.44
N GLY A 565 0.45 -16.13 28.92
CA GLY A 565 -0.04 -16.08 30.29
C GLY A 565 -1.19 -17.03 30.62
N GLU A 566 -1.65 -17.92 29.73
CA GLU A 566 -2.87 -18.75 29.89
C GLU A 566 -4.20 -17.96 29.95
N LEU A 567 -5.28 -18.56 29.44
CA LEU A 567 -6.62 -17.93 29.34
C LEU A 567 -7.20 -17.46 30.69
N THR A 568 -6.91 -18.17 31.78
CA THR A 568 -7.41 -17.87 33.13
C THR A 568 -6.80 -16.59 33.74
N ARG A 569 -5.71 -16.07 33.16
CA ARG A 569 -4.97 -14.91 33.67
C ARG A 569 -5.33 -13.59 32.95
N ASN A 570 -6.30 -13.65 32.05
CA ASN A 570 -6.87 -12.49 31.37
C ASN A 570 -7.79 -11.69 32.31
N GLY A 571 -7.79 -10.36 32.29
CA GLY A 571 -8.68 -9.51 33.11
C GLY A 571 -9.95 -9.04 32.41
N ARG A 572 -10.00 -9.10 31.10
CA ARG A 572 -11.04 -8.51 30.25
C ARG A 572 -12.31 -9.36 30.18
N PRO A 573 -13.47 -8.73 29.92
CA PRO A 573 -14.72 -9.44 29.65
C PRO A 573 -14.74 -10.12 28.28
N ASP A 574 -13.86 -9.71 27.35
CA ASP A 574 -13.79 -10.23 25.98
C ASP A 574 -12.66 -11.25 25.75
N GLY A 575 -11.90 -11.59 26.79
CA GLY A 575 -10.83 -12.58 26.74
C GLY A 575 -9.62 -12.18 25.88
N ARG A 576 -9.45 -10.90 25.54
CA ARG A 576 -8.36 -10.43 24.65
C ARG A 576 -7.02 -10.21 25.36
N PHE A 577 -5.92 -10.55 24.71
CA PHE A 577 -4.55 -10.42 25.23
C PHE A 577 -3.86 -9.15 24.70
N TYR A 578 -2.91 -8.59 25.45
CA TYR A 578 -2.29 -7.31 25.05
C TYR A 578 -1.30 -7.43 23.88
N ASP A 579 -0.66 -8.58 23.75
CA ASP A 579 0.35 -8.94 22.76
C ASP A 579 -0.29 -9.70 21.58
N ALA A 580 -1.60 -9.89 21.58
CA ALA A 580 -2.35 -10.34 20.41
C ALA A 580 -2.85 -9.15 19.59
N VAL A 581 -2.87 -9.32 18.27
CA VAL A 581 -3.51 -8.36 17.37
C VAL A 581 -4.81 -8.93 16.83
N TYR A 582 -5.91 -8.20 16.97
CA TYR A 582 -7.25 -8.66 16.59
C TYR A 582 -7.73 -8.06 15.25
N PRO A 583 -8.67 -8.72 14.56
CA PRO A 583 -9.21 -8.19 13.31
C PRO A 583 -10.16 -6.99 13.51
N SER A 584 -10.57 -6.68 14.73
CA SER A 584 -11.57 -5.63 15.00
C SER A 584 -11.53 -5.20 16.46
N GLY A 585 -12.20 -4.10 16.80
CA GLY A 585 -12.42 -3.65 18.18
C GLY A 585 -11.16 -3.17 18.90
N LYS A 586 -11.13 -3.33 20.22
CA LYS A 586 -10.03 -2.92 21.11
C LYS A 586 -8.88 -3.93 21.04
N GLY A 587 -7.66 -3.51 20.71
CA GLY A 587 -6.52 -4.39 20.45
C GLY A 587 -6.44 -4.88 19.00
N GLY A 588 -7.16 -4.24 18.09
CA GLY A 588 -7.27 -4.69 16.70
C GLY A 588 -6.90 -3.64 15.66
N VAL A 589 -6.98 -4.06 14.40
CA VAL A 589 -6.74 -3.18 13.26
C VAL A 589 -7.83 -2.09 13.20
N CYS A 590 -7.45 -0.85 13.54
CA CYS A 590 -8.28 0.35 13.59
C CYS A 590 -8.47 1.05 12.25
N ARG A 591 -7.58 0.83 11.29
CA ARG A 591 -7.79 1.17 9.88
C ARG A 591 -7.03 0.17 9.05
N ASP A 592 -7.69 -0.38 8.05
CA ASP A 592 -7.05 -1.18 7.01
C ASP A 592 -6.95 -0.29 5.76
N MET A 593 -5.74 0.18 5.47
CA MET A 593 -5.45 1.08 4.35
C MET A 593 -4.76 0.35 3.20
N ARG A 594 -4.86 -0.98 3.16
CA ARG A 594 -4.37 -1.81 2.05
C ARG A 594 -5.30 -1.70 0.84
N TYR A 595 -5.49 -0.49 0.33
CA TYR A 595 -6.32 -0.21 -0.82
C TYR A 595 -5.77 -0.90 -2.07
N SER A 596 -6.70 -1.31 -2.95
CA SER A 596 -6.34 -1.85 -4.26
C SER A 596 -5.61 -0.79 -5.07
N ALA A 597 -4.53 -1.18 -5.76
CA ALA A 597 -3.89 -0.34 -6.77
C ALA A 597 -4.74 -0.22 -8.05
N TRP A 598 -5.67 -1.16 -8.26
CA TRP A 598 -6.64 -1.10 -9.34
C TRP A 598 -7.68 -0.03 -9.04
N GLY A 599 -8.12 0.69 -10.08
CA GLY A 599 -9.20 1.65 -9.96
C GLY A 599 -10.53 0.95 -9.68
N LEU A 600 -11.36 1.54 -8.81
CA LEU A 600 -12.69 1.02 -8.50
C LEU A 600 -13.58 0.94 -9.74
N THR A 601 -14.28 -0.17 -9.90
CA THR A 601 -15.33 -0.36 -10.91
C THR A 601 -16.73 -0.19 -10.31
N ALA A 602 -17.77 -0.19 -11.15
CA ALA A 602 -19.15 -0.13 -10.67
C ALA A 602 -19.52 -1.36 -9.82
N GLU A 603 -18.97 -2.53 -10.17
CA GLU A 603 -19.13 -3.77 -9.40
C GLU A 603 -18.54 -3.66 -8.00
N ASP A 604 -17.37 -3.01 -7.85
CA ASP A 604 -16.76 -2.79 -6.53
C ASP A 604 -17.66 -1.94 -5.63
N PHE A 605 -18.28 -0.88 -6.18
CA PHE A 605 -19.25 -0.07 -5.44
C PHE A 605 -20.50 -0.87 -5.04
N ALA A 606 -21.03 -1.70 -5.95
CA ALA A 606 -22.20 -2.54 -5.67
C ALA A 606 -21.91 -3.60 -4.61
N GLU A 607 -20.72 -4.22 -4.63
CA GLU A 607 -20.29 -5.21 -3.63
C GLU A 607 -20.16 -4.55 -2.24
N GLU A 608 -19.56 -3.36 -2.16
CA GLU A 608 -19.42 -2.66 -0.88
C GLU A 608 -20.76 -2.13 -0.35
N ASP A 609 -21.67 -1.65 -1.20
CA ASP A 609 -23.03 -1.30 -0.79
C ASP A 609 -23.79 -2.52 -0.24
N LEU A 610 -23.65 -3.68 -0.89
CA LEU A 610 -24.21 -4.93 -0.39
C LEU A 610 -23.64 -5.28 0.98
N LYS A 611 -22.32 -5.17 1.18
CA LYS A 611 -21.68 -5.39 2.49
C LYS A 611 -22.20 -4.42 3.55
N ILE A 612 -22.51 -3.18 3.20
CA ILE A 612 -23.11 -2.22 4.14
C ILE A 612 -24.53 -2.67 4.52
N LYS A 613 -25.38 -2.99 3.52
CA LYS A 613 -26.78 -3.42 3.74
C LYS A 613 -26.89 -4.77 4.45
N SER A 614 -25.96 -5.69 4.21
CA SER A 614 -25.88 -7.02 4.86
C SER A 614 -25.17 -7.00 6.22
N GLY A 615 -24.66 -5.85 6.63
CA GLY A 615 -23.98 -5.72 7.91
C GLY A 615 -22.58 -6.32 7.95
N GLU A 616 -21.94 -6.61 6.82
CA GLU A 616 -20.57 -7.12 6.69
C GLU A 616 -19.52 -6.00 6.69
N TYR A 617 -19.85 -4.80 6.17
CA TYR A 617 -18.97 -3.64 6.15
C TYR A 617 -18.49 -3.28 7.56
N ARG A 618 -17.18 -3.10 7.74
CA ARG A 618 -16.56 -3.06 9.08
C ARG A 618 -16.94 -1.82 9.86
N GLY A 619 -17.10 -0.67 9.21
CA GLY A 619 -17.36 0.61 9.89
C GLY A 619 -16.21 1.06 10.78
N ARG A 620 -16.32 2.26 11.35
CA ARG A 620 -15.34 2.87 12.25
C ARG A 620 -16.02 3.92 13.10
N GLU A 621 -15.69 3.96 14.38
CA GLU A 621 -16.11 5.04 15.27
C GLU A 621 -15.10 5.32 16.37
N VAL A 622 -15.10 6.57 16.85
CA VAL A 622 -14.46 6.95 18.10
C VAL A 622 -15.45 6.66 19.22
N LEU A 623 -15.02 5.90 20.23
CA LEU A 623 -15.87 5.58 21.37
C LEU A 623 -16.07 6.81 22.26
N LEU A 624 -17.26 6.91 22.86
CA LEU A 624 -17.56 8.01 23.78
C LEU A 624 -17.22 7.64 25.22
N LYS A 625 -16.69 8.60 25.95
CA LYS A 625 -16.61 8.59 27.41
C LYS A 625 -17.85 9.29 27.97
N THR A 626 -18.55 8.60 28.87
CA THR A 626 -19.72 9.10 29.59
C THR A 626 -19.32 9.48 31.02
N LYS A 627 -19.76 10.66 31.47
CA LYS A 627 -19.52 11.14 32.85
C LYS A 627 -20.70 11.99 33.35
N PHE A 628 -21.10 11.76 34.59
CA PHE A 628 -22.00 12.63 35.36
C PHE A 628 -21.20 13.51 36.33
N ILE A 629 -21.78 14.63 36.77
CA ILE A 629 -21.21 15.48 37.83
C ILE A 629 -22.09 15.48 39.07
N THR A 630 -21.50 15.82 40.21
CA THR A 630 -22.18 15.87 41.51
C THR A 630 -23.12 17.06 41.67
N LYS A 631 -22.95 18.12 40.87
CA LYS A 631 -23.81 19.31 40.92
C LYS A 631 -25.17 19.03 40.29
N THR A 632 -26.23 19.29 41.05
CA THR A 632 -27.63 19.19 40.60
C THR A 632 -28.27 20.56 40.48
N VAL A 633 -29.32 20.68 39.66
CA VAL A 633 -30.18 21.87 39.65
C VAL A 633 -31.66 21.50 39.74
N THR A 634 -32.45 22.31 40.44
CA THR A 634 -33.92 22.18 40.46
C THR A 634 -34.55 23.13 39.44
N VAL A 635 -35.40 22.61 38.55
CA VAL A 635 -36.12 23.38 37.52
C VAL A 635 -37.09 24.35 38.19
N TYR A 636 -37.03 25.65 37.88
CA TYR A 636 -37.94 26.66 38.42
C TYR A 636 -39.07 27.04 37.46
N GLY A 637 -38.81 26.94 36.15
CA GLY A 637 -39.76 27.35 35.12
C GLY A 637 -39.46 26.68 33.79
N ALA A 638 -40.34 26.91 32.82
CA ALA A 638 -40.26 26.24 31.52
C ALA A 638 -38.94 26.53 30.79
N ALA A 639 -38.39 25.49 30.17
CA ALA A 639 -37.30 25.58 29.22
C ALA A 639 -37.77 26.19 27.90
N ASN A 640 -36.87 26.95 27.27
CA ASN A 640 -37.05 27.51 25.95
C ASN A 640 -35.84 27.20 25.07
N TYR A 641 -36.07 27.02 23.78
CA TYR A 641 -35.00 26.94 22.78
C TYR A 641 -34.59 28.34 22.33
N THR A 642 -33.28 28.57 22.25
CA THR A 642 -32.70 29.85 21.78
C THR A 642 -31.73 29.60 20.64
N ALA A 643 -32.15 29.91 19.41
CA ALA A 643 -31.31 29.80 18.21
C ALA A 643 -30.16 30.83 18.17
N ALA A 644 -30.28 31.95 18.91
CA ALA A 644 -29.32 33.05 18.89
C ALA A 644 -27.95 32.72 19.50
N ASN A 645 -27.88 31.70 20.35
CA ASN A 645 -26.60 31.20 20.87
C ASN A 645 -25.90 30.41 19.75
N ALA A 646 -24.59 30.59 19.55
CA ALA A 646 -23.82 29.98 18.46
C ALA A 646 -23.96 28.44 18.42
N GLY A 647 -24.95 27.95 17.67
CA GLY A 647 -25.33 26.52 17.61
C GLY A 647 -26.63 26.11 18.32
N GLY A 648 -27.43 27.04 18.84
CA GLY A 648 -28.66 26.77 19.58
C GLY A 648 -28.42 26.39 21.06
N SER A 649 -29.44 26.53 21.91
CA SER A 649 -29.39 26.01 23.28
C SER A 649 -30.77 25.78 23.86
N ILE A 650 -30.88 24.79 24.76
CA ILE A 650 -32.00 24.69 25.71
C ILE A 650 -31.62 25.47 26.97
N ALA A 651 -32.44 26.44 27.34
CA ALA A 651 -32.23 27.28 28.51
C ALA A 651 -33.46 27.25 29.42
N PHE A 652 -33.25 27.14 30.73
CA PHE A 652 -34.34 27.14 31.72
C PHE A 652 -33.91 27.81 33.03
N PRO A 653 -34.82 28.50 33.72
CA PRO A 653 -34.54 29.05 35.04
C PRO A 653 -34.46 27.93 36.08
N THR A 654 -33.54 28.09 37.02
CA THR A 654 -33.27 27.17 38.12
C THR A 654 -33.64 27.81 39.44
N SER A 655 -34.05 27.01 40.42
CA SER A 655 -34.48 27.51 41.74
C SER A 655 -33.39 28.25 42.51
N ASP A 656 -33.75 29.36 43.15
CA ASP A 656 -32.85 30.23 43.92
C ASP A 656 -32.55 29.69 45.33
N SER A 657 -33.38 28.78 45.85
CA SER A 657 -33.33 28.35 47.26
C SER A 657 -32.38 27.19 47.54
N ASP A 658 -32.14 26.32 46.56
CA ASP A 658 -31.46 25.04 46.72
C ASP A 658 -30.35 24.78 45.68
N ASN A 659 -30.16 25.70 44.73
CA ASN A 659 -29.07 25.63 43.75
C ASN A 659 -27.91 26.59 44.10
N PRO A 660 -26.66 26.29 43.72
CA PRO A 660 -25.52 27.18 43.91
C PRO A 660 -25.71 28.53 43.21
N ARG A 661 -25.49 29.66 43.90
CA ARG A 661 -25.57 31.02 43.31
C ARG A 661 -24.20 31.50 42.82
N GLY A 662 -24.18 32.31 41.76
CA GLY A 662 -22.98 33.05 41.33
C GLY A 662 -21.84 32.18 40.81
N THR A 663 -22.16 31.01 40.26
CA THR A 663 -21.17 30.11 39.64
C THR A 663 -20.84 30.60 38.23
N ASP A 664 -19.67 31.24 38.07
CA ASP A 664 -19.19 31.70 36.76
C ASP A 664 -18.47 30.59 35.97
N SER A 665 -18.07 29.50 36.62
CA SER A 665 -17.35 28.41 35.99
C SER A 665 -18.29 27.47 35.23
N PRO A 666 -18.13 27.31 33.91
CA PRO A 666 -18.87 26.32 33.14
C PRO A 666 -18.37 24.89 33.41
N GLU A 667 -19.22 23.91 33.10
CA GLU A 667 -18.91 22.47 33.23
C GLU A 667 -18.67 21.84 31.85
N PHE A 668 -17.99 20.70 31.82
CA PHE A 668 -17.67 19.94 30.59
C PHE A 668 -16.95 20.78 29.52
N VAL A 669 -16.03 21.65 29.93
CA VAL A 669 -15.27 22.55 29.05
C VAL A 669 -14.29 21.77 28.17
N ASP A 670 -14.25 22.12 26.88
CA ASP A 670 -13.30 21.60 25.87
C ASP A 670 -13.33 20.07 25.66
N LEU A 671 -14.43 19.43 26.04
CA LEU A 671 -14.61 17.98 25.85
C LEU A 671 -15.19 17.60 24.48
N LYS A 672 -15.70 18.56 23.70
CA LYS A 672 -16.37 18.34 22.42
C LYS A 672 -17.52 17.33 22.53
N SER A 673 -18.33 17.44 23.60
CA SER A 673 -19.40 16.49 23.89
C SER A 673 -20.33 16.28 22.70
N GLU A 674 -20.78 15.05 22.49
CA GLU A 674 -21.77 14.67 21.47
C GLU A 674 -23.18 14.74 22.04
N TYR A 675 -23.35 14.41 23.32
CA TYR A 675 -24.64 14.36 23.98
C TYR A 675 -24.62 15.00 25.36
N TRP A 676 -25.72 15.69 25.71
CA TRP A 676 -26.08 16.01 27.09
C TRP A 676 -27.00 14.92 27.65
N LEU A 677 -26.75 14.51 28.88
CA LEU A 677 -27.49 13.43 29.56
C LEU A 677 -28.21 14.03 30.77
N LEU A 678 -29.51 13.82 30.86
CA LEU A 678 -30.34 14.32 31.95
C LEU A 678 -31.08 13.18 32.64
N ALA A 679 -31.13 13.24 33.96
CA ALA A 679 -32.02 12.42 34.77
C ALA A 679 -32.70 13.30 35.82
N GLY A 680 -34.00 13.07 36.03
CA GLY A 680 -34.79 13.73 37.06
C GLY A 680 -35.06 12.84 38.26
N ASP A 681 -35.26 13.45 39.42
CA ASP A 681 -35.71 12.75 40.65
C ASP A 681 -37.14 12.20 40.53
N ASN A 682 -37.90 12.68 39.54
CA ASN A 682 -39.19 12.14 39.13
C ASN A 682 -39.11 10.84 38.31
N GLY A 683 -37.91 10.30 38.05
CA GLY A 683 -37.68 9.07 37.30
C GLY A 683 -37.63 9.22 35.78
N ASN A 684 -37.83 10.44 35.24
CA ASN A 684 -37.67 10.71 33.82
C ASN A 684 -36.21 10.95 33.44
N SER A 685 -35.90 10.74 32.17
CA SER A 685 -34.55 10.94 31.61
C SER A 685 -34.60 11.43 30.16
N MET A 686 -33.49 12.01 29.72
CA MET A 686 -33.35 12.52 28.35
C MET A 686 -31.89 12.46 27.90
N ILE A 687 -31.68 12.08 26.64
CA ILE A 687 -30.39 12.20 25.95
C ILE A 687 -30.61 13.23 24.85
N ILE A 688 -29.83 14.31 24.88
CA ILE A 688 -29.94 15.42 23.94
C ILE A 688 -28.71 15.40 23.05
N GLU A 689 -28.90 15.13 21.76
CA GLU A 689 -27.84 15.25 20.75
C GLU A 689 -27.44 16.71 20.54
N ARG A 690 -26.14 16.96 20.44
CA ARG A 690 -25.62 18.27 20.12
C ARG A 690 -25.49 18.45 18.61
N VAL A 691 -26.39 19.24 18.04
CA VAL A 691 -26.39 19.64 16.62
C VAL A 691 -25.24 20.60 16.29
N SER A 692 -24.62 21.23 17.29
CA SER A 692 -23.44 22.08 17.12
C SER A 692 -22.46 21.95 18.30
N LYS A 693 -21.17 21.98 17.99
CA LYS A 693 -20.07 21.89 18.97
C LYS A 693 -19.29 23.21 19.13
N GLN A 694 -19.82 24.31 18.59
CA GLN A 694 -19.15 25.62 18.61
C GLN A 694 -18.96 26.15 20.04
N VAL A 695 -20.02 26.14 20.86
CA VAL A 695 -19.94 26.47 22.29
C VAL A 695 -19.80 25.17 23.08
N ASP A 696 -18.59 24.88 23.53
CA ASP A 696 -18.22 23.56 24.04
C ASP A 696 -18.12 23.48 25.56
N HIS A 697 -19.24 23.78 26.21
CA HIS A 697 -19.43 23.63 27.64
C HIS A 697 -20.92 23.74 27.97
N VAL A 698 -21.27 23.50 29.24
CA VAL A 698 -22.60 23.75 29.81
C VAL A 698 -22.50 24.77 30.93
N LYS A 699 -23.56 25.54 31.18
CA LYS A 699 -23.68 26.34 32.41
C LYS A 699 -24.74 25.73 33.32
N TRP A 700 -24.37 25.39 34.57
CA TRP A 700 -25.15 24.50 35.43
C TRP A 700 -24.94 24.72 36.95
N PRO A 701 -25.71 25.62 37.61
CA PRO A 701 -26.43 26.77 37.07
C PRO A 701 -25.46 27.92 36.73
N PHE A 702 -25.92 28.99 36.10
CA PHE A 702 -25.13 30.21 35.81
C PHE A 702 -25.47 31.37 36.76
N SER A 703 -24.70 32.45 36.71
CA SER A 703 -24.83 33.64 37.58
C SER A 703 -26.20 34.32 37.56
N ASN A 704 -27.08 34.01 36.59
CA ASN A 704 -28.45 34.49 36.50
C ASN A 704 -29.52 33.46 36.92
N ASN A 705 -29.14 32.42 37.68
CA ASN A 705 -30.02 31.32 38.09
C ASN A 705 -30.70 30.64 36.89
N ALA A 706 -29.95 30.43 35.82
CA ALA A 706 -30.41 29.67 34.66
C ALA A 706 -29.36 28.64 34.24
N ALA A 707 -29.84 27.52 33.70
CA ALA A 707 -29.00 26.51 33.06
C ALA A 707 -29.05 26.69 31.54
N TYR A 708 -27.91 26.45 30.89
CA TYR A 708 -27.77 26.55 29.43
C TYR A 708 -27.09 25.31 28.88
N LEU A 709 -27.85 24.49 28.16
CA LEU A 709 -27.38 23.33 27.42
C LEU A 709 -27.07 23.77 25.98
N TYR A 710 -25.82 24.14 25.71
CA TYR A 710 -25.40 24.68 24.41
C TYR A 710 -25.23 23.61 23.33
N GLY A 711 -25.51 23.99 22.09
CA GLY A 711 -25.43 23.11 20.93
C GLY A 711 -26.62 22.15 20.79
N SER A 712 -27.62 22.24 21.67
CA SER A 712 -28.83 21.41 21.62
C SER A 712 -29.75 21.83 20.48
N GLY A 713 -30.45 20.87 19.87
CA GLY A 713 -31.60 21.15 18.99
C GLY A 713 -32.81 21.70 19.74
N ASP A 714 -33.88 22.04 19.02
CA ASP A 714 -35.14 22.47 19.62
C ASP A 714 -35.91 21.28 20.20
N VAL A 715 -35.59 20.95 21.45
CA VAL A 715 -36.21 19.88 22.23
C VAL A 715 -36.94 20.41 23.47
N ALA A 716 -37.33 21.69 23.46
CA ALA A 716 -37.90 22.36 24.62
C ALA A 716 -39.24 21.74 25.07
N SER A 717 -40.09 21.34 24.12
CA SER A 717 -41.37 20.69 24.42
C SER A 717 -41.19 19.35 25.14
N GLU A 718 -40.28 18.50 24.67
CA GLU A 718 -39.98 17.22 25.32
C GLU A 718 -39.37 17.44 26.71
N PHE A 719 -38.42 18.39 26.83
CA PHE A 719 -37.82 18.75 28.10
C PHE A 719 -38.89 19.15 29.12
N ASN A 720 -39.79 20.07 28.76
CA ASN A 720 -40.83 20.56 29.66
C ASN A 720 -41.84 19.48 30.06
N SER A 721 -42.12 18.52 29.16
CA SER A 721 -42.98 17.38 29.46
C SER A 721 -42.33 16.41 30.46
N LYS A 722 -41.02 16.19 30.37
CA LYS A 722 -40.29 15.24 31.23
C LYS A 722 -39.87 15.85 32.56
N PHE A 723 -39.58 17.14 32.57
CA PHE A 723 -38.97 17.85 33.70
C PHE A 723 -39.76 19.12 34.04
N PRO A 724 -40.98 18.99 34.61
CA PRO A 724 -41.75 20.15 35.07
C PRO A 724 -41.03 20.88 36.22
N ALA A 725 -41.47 22.11 36.51
CA ALA A 725 -40.95 22.89 37.62
C ALA A 725 -41.03 22.12 38.96
N GLY A 726 -39.97 22.20 39.76
CA GLY A 726 -39.77 21.42 40.98
C GLY A 726 -38.95 20.15 40.78
N THR A 727 -38.73 19.69 39.54
CA THR A 727 -37.90 18.50 39.28
C THR A 727 -36.43 18.80 39.54
N LYS A 728 -35.76 17.95 40.32
CA LYS A 728 -34.31 18.01 40.55
C LYS A 728 -33.57 17.20 39.49
N LEU A 729 -32.58 17.81 38.84
CA LEU A 729 -31.87 17.25 37.70
C LEU A 729 -30.40 16.96 38.00
N TRP A 730 -29.93 15.82 37.50
CA TRP A 730 -28.53 15.50 37.29
C TRP A 730 -28.16 15.71 35.83
N ILE A 731 -26.95 16.21 35.59
CA ILE A 731 -26.37 16.39 34.26
C ILE A 731 -25.16 15.47 34.06
N GLY A 732 -25.09 14.88 32.89
CA GLY A 732 -23.91 14.21 32.37
C GLY A 732 -23.63 14.61 30.94
N ALA A 733 -22.48 14.17 30.44
CA ALA A 733 -22.09 14.34 29.05
C ALA A 733 -21.48 13.04 28.52
N ALA A 734 -21.73 12.77 27.24
CA ALA A 734 -20.98 11.77 26.47
C ALA A 734 -20.12 12.50 25.44
N TYR A 735 -18.81 12.29 25.49
CA TYR A 735 -17.82 13.00 24.69
C TYR A 735 -16.77 12.07 24.07
N PRO A 736 -16.12 12.44 22.95
CA PRO A 736 -15.11 11.60 22.33
C PRO A 736 -14.01 11.18 23.31
N SER A 737 -13.69 9.88 23.33
CA SER A 737 -12.47 9.36 23.96
C SER A 737 -11.33 9.28 22.94
N GLU A 738 -10.15 8.87 23.39
CA GLU A 738 -9.01 8.60 22.50
C GLU A 738 -9.08 7.21 21.82
N ILE A 739 -10.14 6.44 22.06
CA ILE A 739 -10.23 5.04 21.62
C ILE A 739 -11.09 4.94 20.37
N SER A 740 -10.45 4.59 19.24
CA SER A 740 -11.16 4.24 18.01
C SER A 740 -11.27 2.74 17.81
N VAL A 741 -12.41 2.30 17.27
CA VAL A 741 -12.69 0.89 16.96
C VAL A 741 -13.24 0.74 15.55
N VAL A 742 -13.02 -0.44 14.97
CA VAL A 742 -13.51 -0.87 13.66
C VAL A 742 -14.13 -2.25 13.80
N GLY A 743 -15.16 -2.55 13.02
CA GLY A 743 -15.82 -3.86 13.04
C GLY A 743 -16.54 -4.10 14.36
N GLU A 744 -16.62 -5.37 14.75
CA GLU A 744 -17.23 -5.75 16.02
C GLU A 744 -16.30 -5.43 17.20
N PHE A 745 -16.88 -4.89 18.27
CA PHE A 745 -16.19 -4.60 19.53
C PHE A 745 -17.08 -4.88 20.74
N THR A 746 -16.46 -5.00 21.91
CA THR A 746 -17.17 -5.11 23.19
C THR A 746 -17.52 -3.72 23.71
N HIS A 747 -18.81 -3.43 23.74
CA HIS A 747 -19.39 -2.22 24.31
C HIS A 747 -19.60 -2.37 25.81
N THR A 748 -19.50 -1.25 26.52
CA THR A 748 -19.78 -1.16 27.96
C THR A 748 -20.95 -0.23 28.15
N GLU A 749 -22.02 -0.72 28.79
CA GLU A 749 -23.22 0.06 29.07
C GLU A 749 -23.50 0.04 30.57
N ILE A 750 -23.81 1.20 31.14
CA ILE A 750 -24.15 1.34 32.55
C ILE A 750 -25.66 1.58 32.68
N ILE A 751 -26.30 0.75 33.50
CA ILE A 751 -27.68 0.95 33.96
C ILE A 751 -27.63 1.32 35.43
N GLY A 752 -28.16 2.48 35.78
CA GLY A 752 -28.18 2.99 37.15
C GLY A 752 -28.65 4.44 37.19
N VAL A 753 -29.14 4.85 38.36
CA VAL A 753 -29.50 6.24 38.60
C VAL A 753 -28.21 7.07 38.77
N PRO A 754 -28.08 8.26 38.15
CA PRO A 754 -26.86 9.07 38.28
C PRO A 754 -26.43 9.35 39.72
N ALA A 755 -27.40 9.51 40.65
CA ALA A 755 -27.12 9.68 42.07
C ALA A 755 -26.30 8.52 42.65
N GLU A 756 -26.64 7.27 42.34
CA GLU A 756 -25.93 6.08 42.84
C GLU A 756 -24.64 5.82 42.08
N ILE A 757 -24.61 6.10 40.77
CA ILE A 757 -23.39 6.01 39.95
C ILE A 757 -22.29 6.94 40.52
N LEU A 758 -22.67 8.15 40.96
CA LEU A 758 -21.73 9.12 41.55
C LEU A 758 -21.20 8.72 42.93
N LEU A 759 -21.88 7.79 43.61
CA LEU A 759 -21.44 7.20 44.88
C LEU A 759 -20.53 5.98 44.68
N CYS A 760 -20.45 5.47 43.45
CA CYS A 760 -19.60 4.34 43.10
C CYS A 760 -18.19 4.80 42.69
N ASP A 761 -17.19 4.51 43.52
CA ASP A 761 -15.80 4.90 43.27
C ASP A 761 -15.24 4.37 41.93
N ASP A 762 -15.71 3.20 41.49
CA ASP A 762 -15.31 2.60 40.21
C ASP A 762 -15.89 3.33 38.98
N LEU A 763 -16.92 4.18 39.12
CA LEU A 763 -17.67 4.78 38.00
C LEU A 763 -17.80 6.31 38.05
N LYS A 764 -17.61 6.95 39.22
CA LYS A 764 -17.82 8.41 39.41
C LYS A 764 -16.98 9.30 38.49
N ASP A 765 -15.81 8.83 38.04
CA ASP A 765 -14.93 9.56 37.11
C ASP A 765 -15.26 9.35 35.63
N GLY A 766 -16.32 8.60 35.36
CA GLY A 766 -16.82 8.27 34.03
C GLY A 766 -16.16 7.03 33.42
N TRP A 767 -16.81 6.48 32.40
CA TRP A 767 -16.41 5.25 31.71
C TRP A 767 -16.51 5.43 30.19
N VAL A 768 -15.77 4.63 29.43
CA VAL A 768 -15.93 4.60 27.97
C VAL A 768 -17.06 3.63 27.64
N GLY A 769 -18.14 4.16 27.07
CA GLY A 769 -19.40 3.45 26.92
C GLY A 769 -20.59 4.39 26.99
N SER A 770 -21.78 3.80 27.06
CA SER A 770 -23.04 4.55 27.17
C SER A 770 -23.65 4.42 28.57
N TRP A 771 -24.54 5.35 28.87
CA TRP A 771 -25.50 5.25 29.95
C TRP A 771 -26.86 4.87 29.37
N ASN A 772 -27.57 3.95 30.01
CA ASN A 772 -28.94 3.62 29.64
C ASN A 772 -29.92 4.64 30.25
N PRO A 773 -30.76 5.31 29.45
CA PRO A 773 -31.69 6.30 29.97
C PRO A 773 -32.87 5.68 30.74
N THR A 774 -33.11 4.37 30.67
CA THR A 774 -34.19 3.71 31.42
C THR A 774 -33.77 3.57 32.89
N ILE A 775 -34.39 4.36 33.76
CA ILE A 775 -34.01 4.48 35.18
C ILE A 775 -34.57 3.30 36.00
N PRO A 776 -33.73 2.57 36.77
CA PRO A 776 -34.19 1.58 37.75
C PRO A 776 -35.12 2.19 38.80
N ASN A 777 -36.31 1.61 38.97
CA ASN A 777 -37.33 2.09 39.93
C ASN A 777 -37.99 0.96 40.74
N GLY A 778 -37.48 -0.27 40.64
CA GLY A 778 -38.00 -1.47 41.31
C GLY A 778 -39.15 -2.18 40.57
N ILE A 779 -39.69 -1.58 39.50
CA ILE A 779 -40.73 -2.19 38.68
C ILE A 779 -40.09 -3.09 37.64
N ILE A 780 -40.67 -4.27 37.41
CA ILE A 780 -40.23 -5.17 36.35
C ILE A 780 -40.45 -4.47 35.01
N THR A 781 -39.34 -4.15 34.34
CA THR A 781 -39.35 -3.51 33.04
C THR A 781 -38.25 -4.10 32.15
N ASN A 782 -38.36 -3.77 30.87
CA ASN A 782 -37.35 -4.04 29.87
C ASN A 782 -36.40 -2.83 29.81
N PHE A 783 -35.10 -3.08 29.76
CA PHE A 783 -34.08 -2.02 29.60
C PHE A 783 -33.50 -2.14 28.18
N PRO A 784 -33.95 -1.31 27.22
CA PRO A 784 -33.48 -1.33 25.84
C PRO A 784 -32.00 -0.96 25.79
N LEU A 785 -31.17 -1.81 25.17
CA LEU A 785 -29.75 -1.54 25.01
C LEU A 785 -29.55 -0.40 24.01
N THR A 786 -28.58 0.46 24.29
CA THR A 786 -28.34 1.69 23.50
C THR A 786 -27.64 1.47 22.16
N LYS A 787 -27.08 0.28 21.92
CA LYS A 787 -26.50 -0.14 20.64
C LYS A 787 -27.05 -1.50 20.20
N PRO A 788 -27.04 -1.82 18.89
CA PRO A 788 -27.44 -3.13 18.40
C PRO A 788 -26.51 -4.22 18.96
N ALA A 789 -27.01 -5.02 19.89
CA ALA A 789 -26.33 -6.21 20.36
C ALA A 789 -26.32 -7.26 19.24
N ASN A 790 -25.18 -7.93 19.08
CA ASN A 790 -25.03 -9.02 18.10
C ASN A 790 -26.11 -10.09 18.33
N THR A 791 -26.87 -10.42 17.29
CA THR A 791 -28.02 -11.34 17.34
C THR A 791 -27.63 -12.79 17.64
N ALA A 792 -26.35 -13.15 17.55
CA ALA A 792 -25.87 -14.49 17.85
C ALA A 792 -25.94 -14.84 19.35
N PHE A 793 -26.16 -13.86 20.23
CA PHE A 793 -26.20 -14.06 21.68
C PHE A 793 -27.61 -13.84 22.23
N SER A 794 -28.09 -14.78 23.05
CA SER A 794 -29.38 -14.68 23.76
C SER A 794 -29.23 -14.14 25.20
N SER A 795 -28.00 -13.95 25.67
CA SER A 795 -27.70 -13.36 26.98
C SER A 795 -26.37 -12.61 26.95
N ILE A 796 -26.21 -11.66 27.86
CA ILE A 796 -25.01 -10.83 27.97
C ILE A 796 -24.45 -10.85 29.40
N PRO A 797 -23.13 -10.85 29.59
CA PRO A 797 -22.52 -10.75 30.92
C PRO A 797 -22.76 -9.38 31.54
N ARG A 798 -22.95 -9.36 32.87
CA ARG A 798 -23.01 -8.15 33.68
C ARG A 798 -22.19 -8.28 34.97
N VAL A 799 -21.77 -7.14 35.48
CA VAL A 799 -21.18 -6.97 36.82
C VAL A 799 -21.98 -5.86 37.51
N TYR A 800 -22.50 -6.09 38.72
CA TYR A 800 -23.43 -5.16 39.36
C TYR A 800 -23.23 -5.03 40.87
N THR A 801 -23.69 -3.91 41.42
CA THR A 801 -23.67 -3.58 42.84
C THR A 801 -25.06 -3.09 43.27
N SER A 802 -25.37 -3.27 44.55
CA SER A 802 -26.55 -2.74 45.23
C SER A 802 -26.19 -1.98 46.52
N ASP A 803 -24.91 -1.71 46.72
CA ASP A 803 -24.32 -1.07 47.89
C ASP A 803 -23.27 -0.02 47.48
N ASN A 804 -23.54 0.65 46.36
CA ASN A 804 -22.77 1.77 45.84
C ASN A 804 -21.30 1.44 45.56
N GLY A 805 -21.03 0.22 45.10
CA GLY A 805 -19.70 -0.25 44.70
C GLY A 805 -18.88 -0.87 45.83
N ALA A 806 -19.42 -0.95 47.06
CA ALA A 806 -18.71 -1.61 48.17
C ALA A 806 -18.53 -3.11 47.89
N THR A 807 -19.51 -3.76 47.27
CA THR A 807 -19.42 -5.12 46.76
C THR A 807 -19.97 -5.22 45.34
N TRP A 808 -19.37 -6.12 44.55
CA TRP A 808 -19.80 -6.41 43.19
C TRP A 808 -20.08 -7.89 42.99
N PHE A 809 -21.11 -8.16 42.20
CA PHE A 809 -21.53 -9.49 41.78
C PHE A 809 -21.43 -9.61 40.27
N ASN A 810 -21.22 -10.81 39.74
CA ASN A 810 -21.30 -11.09 38.32
C ASN A 810 -22.47 -12.03 38.01
N SER A 811 -23.05 -11.91 36.82
CA SER A 811 -24.04 -12.84 36.30
C SER A 811 -24.19 -12.65 34.79
N THR A 812 -25.07 -13.42 34.15
CA THR A 812 -25.57 -13.13 32.80
C THR A 812 -27.03 -12.66 32.87
N VAL A 813 -27.48 -11.90 31.87
CA VAL A 813 -28.87 -11.48 31.73
C VAL A 813 -29.40 -11.85 30.34
N PRO A 814 -30.63 -12.39 30.20
CA PRO A 814 -31.24 -12.64 28.91
C PRO A 814 -31.52 -11.35 28.15
N ILE A 815 -31.36 -11.39 26.82
CA ILE A 815 -31.74 -10.30 25.92
C ILE A 815 -32.78 -10.76 24.89
N VAL A 816 -33.79 -9.92 24.67
CA VAL A 816 -34.86 -10.13 23.68
C VAL A 816 -35.13 -8.79 23.01
N ASN A 817 -35.21 -8.76 21.69
CA ASN A 817 -35.49 -7.53 20.91
C ASN A 817 -34.57 -6.36 21.31
N ASN A 818 -33.27 -6.63 21.41
CA ASN A 818 -32.25 -5.66 21.83
C ASN A 818 -32.48 -5.03 23.23
N SER A 819 -33.18 -5.71 24.13
CA SER A 819 -33.45 -5.25 25.49
C SER A 819 -33.16 -6.35 26.49
N THR A 820 -32.73 -6.00 27.70
CA THR A 820 -32.75 -6.97 28.81
C THR A 820 -34.20 -7.31 29.12
N SER A 821 -34.50 -8.58 29.40
CA SER A 821 -35.87 -9.05 29.62
C SER A 821 -36.17 -9.28 31.12
N GLY A 822 -37.30 -8.75 31.59
CA GLY A 822 -37.92 -9.12 32.87
C GLY A 822 -37.08 -8.76 34.10
N GLN A 823 -36.59 -7.53 34.20
CA GLN A 823 -35.72 -7.09 35.29
C GLN A 823 -36.42 -6.06 36.18
N GLY A 824 -36.43 -6.26 37.51
CA GLY A 824 -37.02 -5.36 38.50
C GLY A 824 -35.97 -4.72 39.41
N TYR A 825 -35.02 -3.99 38.82
CA TYR A 825 -33.91 -3.38 39.56
C TYR A 825 -34.40 -2.22 40.44
N ALA A 826 -34.11 -2.25 41.73
CA ALA A 826 -34.38 -1.16 42.66
C ALA A 826 -33.52 0.08 42.34
N ALA A 827 -33.89 1.25 42.88
CA ALA A 827 -33.17 2.51 42.63
C ALA A 827 -31.68 2.47 43.01
N GLY A 828 -31.31 1.71 44.06
CA GLY A 828 -29.91 1.50 44.49
C GLY A 828 -29.07 0.59 43.57
N TYR A 829 -29.61 0.14 42.44
CA TYR A 829 -28.91 -0.77 41.52
C TYR A 829 -27.99 0.00 40.57
N VAL A 830 -26.75 -0.46 40.46
CA VAL A 830 -25.82 -0.06 39.39
C VAL A 830 -25.25 -1.30 38.71
N GLY A 831 -25.44 -1.43 37.41
CA GLY A 831 -24.99 -2.57 36.61
C GLY A 831 -24.14 -2.15 35.41
N ILE A 832 -23.05 -2.87 35.20
CA ILE A 832 -22.15 -2.78 34.05
C ILE A 832 -22.42 -3.97 33.13
N TYR A 833 -22.88 -3.70 31.92
CA TYR A 833 -23.23 -4.69 30.92
C TYR A 833 -22.19 -4.68 29.80
N PHE A 834 -21.76 -5.88 29.39
CA PHE A 834 -20.81 -6.03 28.29
C PHE A 834 -21.46 -6.82 27.17
N TYR A 835 -21.49 -6.26 25.96
CA TYR A 835 -22.04 -6.96 24.81
C TYR A 835 -21.31 -6.59 23.52
N LYS A 836 -21.38 -7.48 22.54
CA LYS A 836 -20.79 -7.26 21.21
C LYS A 836 -21.71 -6.39 20.37
N THR A 837 -21.15 -5.37 19.75
CA THR A 837 -21.83 -4.49 18.78
C THR A 837 -20.84 -4.10 17.67
N LYS A 838 -21.33 -3.47 16.61
CA LYS A 838 -20.52 -3.08 15.45
C LYS A 838 -20.33 -1.57 15.39
N ALA A 839 -19.14 -1.15 14.94
CA ALA A 839 -18.85 0.25 14.68
C ALA A 839 -19.80 0.86 13.62
N LYS A 840 -20.05 2.17 13.71
CA LYS A 840 -20.90 2.89 12.74
C LYS A 840 -20.35 2.74 11.32
N MET A 841 -21.25 2.54 10.36
CA MET A 841 -20.93 2.31 8.94
C MET A 841 -20.88 3.61 8.14
N THR A 842 -21.68 4.57 8.58
CA THR A 842 -21.87 5.87 7.93
C THR A 842 -21.71 7.01 8.94
N THR A 843 -21.38 8.19 8.42
CA THR A 843 -21.36 9.45 9.17
C THR A 843 -22.19 10.50 8.45
N PRO A 844 -22.92 11.37 9.18
CA PRO A 844 -23.63 12.49 8.57
C PRO A 844 -22.69 13.31 7.67
N SER A 845 -23.21 13.73 6.52
CA SER A 845 -22.39 14.40 5.51
C SER A 845 -23.22 15.36 4.68
N ALA A 846 -22.61 16.42 4.18
CA ALA A 846 -23.25 17.29 3.20
C ALA A 846 -23.49 16.54 1.87
N VAL A 847 -24.54 16.94 1.15
CA VAL A 847 -24.85 16.41 -0.18
C VAL A 847 -23.65 16.62 -1.11
N THR A 848 -23.13 15.55 -1.71
CA THR A 848 -21.97 15.59 -2.62
C THR A 848 -22.41 15.24 -4.05
N SER A 849 -21.65 15.70 -5.05
CA SER A 849 -21.92 15.36 -6.46
C SER A 849 -21.67 13.87 -6.72
N LEU A 850 -22.53 13.26 -7.54
CA LEU A 850 -22.38 11.88 -7.99
C LEU A 850 -21.08 11.68 -8.78
N TYR A 851 -20.47 10.52 -8.55
CA TYR A 851 -19.36 9.99 -9.34
C TYR A 851 -19.85 8.89 -10.30
N GLY A 852 -19.25 8.84 -11.49
CA GLY A 852 -19.57 7.86 -12.52
C GLY A 852 -20.73 8.26 -13.45
N PRO A 853 -21.01 7.44 -14.48
CA PRO A 853 -22.22 7.61 -15.29
C PRO A 853 -23.47 7.44 -14.41
N THR A 854 -24.56 8.04 -14.86
CA THR A 854 -25.85 8.18 -14.16
C THR A 854 -26.64 6.93 -13.69
N PRO A 855 -26.37 5.64 -14.02
CA PRO A 855 -27.33 4.56 -13.72
C PRO A 855 -27.36 3.96 -12.30
N ASP A 856 -26.47 4.29 -11.37
CA ASP A 856 -26.41 3.53 -10.10
C ASP A 856 -27.49 3.93 -9.07
N VAL A 857 -28.19 5.05 -9.29
CA VAL A 857 -29.19 5.59 -8.35
C VAL A 857 -30.62 5.25 -8.80
N ASN A 858 -30.94 3.96 -8.92
CA ASN A 858 -32.21 3.51 -9.49
C ASN A 858 -33.16 2.81 -8.50
N TYR A 859 -32.66 2.49 -7.31
CA TYR A 859 -33.39 1.67 -6.34
C TYR A 859 -33.44 2.32 -4.97
N LEU A 860 -34.61 2.21 -4.35
CA LEU A 860 -34.82 2.47 -2.94
C LEU A 860 -34.66 1.16 -2.17
N PHE A 861 -33.88 1.20 -1.10
CA PHE A 861 -33.78 0.14 -0.11
C PHE A 861 -34.59 0.54 1.13
N THR A 862 -35.47 -0.33 1.62
CA THR A 862 -36.21 -0.09 2.86
C THR A 862 -36.31 -1.37 3.68
N SER A 863 -36.23 -1.24 5.00
CA SER A 863 -36.27 -2.38 5.92
C SER A 863 -36.86 -1.98 7.25
N MET A 864 -37.52 -2.93 7.91
CA MET A 864 -37.85 -2.93 9.33
C MET A 864 -37.19 -4.08 10.10
N ASP A 865 -36.55 -5.03 9.41
CA ASP A 865 -36.11 -6.32 9.95
C ASP A 865 -34.99 -6.19 11.02
N GLY A 866 -35.16 -6.87 12.16
CA GLY A 866 -34.19 -6.90 13.26
C GLY A 866 -32.96 -7.81 13.04
N SER A 867 -32.64 -8.17 11.80
CA SER A 867 -31.49 -9.00 11.43
C SER A 867 -30.33 -8.14 10.90
N ASP A 868 -29.09 -8.45 11.30
CA ASP A 868 -27.89 -7.75 10.80
C ASP A 868 -27.75 -7.86 9.28
N SER A 869 -28.16 -8.97 8.68
CA SER A 869 -28.15 -9.22 7.24
C SER A 869 -29.20 -8.45 6.43
N LYS A 870 -30.04 -7.64 7.08
CA LYS A 870 -31.19 -6.97 6.47
C LYS A 870 -31.29 -5.48 6.81
N GLY A 871 -30.15 -4.80 6.91
CA GLY A 871 -30.10 -3.36 7.07
C GLY A 871 -30.21 -2.85 8.51
N ARG A 872 -30.33 -3.71 9.54
CA ARG A 872 -30.40 -3.27 10.96
C ARG A 872 -29.26 -2.34 11.36
N LEU A 873 -28.03 -2.70 10.99
CA LEU A 873 -26.83 -1.93 11.33
C LEU A 873 -26.72 -0.64 10.51
N LEU A 874 -27.14 -0.67 9.25
CA LEU A 874 -27.25 0.52 8.40
C LEU A 874 -28.28 1.50 8.99
N ASN A 875 -29.46 1.02 9.38
CA ASN A 875 -30.48 1.84 10.04
C ASN A 875 -29.89 2.53 11.28
N PHE A 876 -29.29 1.77 12.19
CA PHE A 876 -28.70 2.33 13.41
C PHE A 876 -27.63 3.40 13.09
N SER A 877 -26.84 3.19 12.04
CA SER A 877 -25.84 4.15 11.62
C SER A 877 -26.43 5.44 11.01
N LEU A 878 -27.60 5.36 10.36
CA LEU A 878 -28.28 6.50 9.72
C LEU A 878 -29.19 7.27 10.69
N THR A 879 -29.99 6.54 11.48
CA THR A 879 -31.10 7.09 12.29
C THR A 879 -30.84 7.04 13.79
N GLY A 880 -29.87 6.26 14.25
CA GLY A 880 -29.65 5.98 15.68
C GLY A 880 -30.68 5.03 16.31
N LEU A 881 -31.70 4.58 15.55
CA LEU A 881 -32.71 3.64 16.03
C LEU A 881 -32.33 2.20 15.75
N ILE A 882 -32.83 1.29 16.58
CA ILE A 882 -32.51 -0.14 16.50
C ILE A 882 -33.77 -0.90 16.07
N GLN A 883 -33.65 -1.61 14.95
CA GLN A 883 -34.73 -2.43 14.41
C GLN A 883 -34.85 -3.73 15.19
N THR A 884 -36.08 -4.09 15.55
CA THR A 884 -36.39 -5.25 16.40
C THR A 884 -37.51 -6.12 15.83
N HIS A 885 -37.97 -5.85 14.60
CA HIS A 885 -38.95 -6.68 13.92
C HIS A 885 -38.46 -8.13 13.78
N THR A 886 -39.34 -9.08 14.11
CA THR A 886 -39.08 -10.50 13.89
C THR A 886 -39.42 -10.85 12.44
N ALA A 887 -38.39 -11.11 11.63
CA ALA A 887 -38.56 -11.51 10.25
C ALA A 887 -39.52 -12.72 10.12
N ASN A 888 -40.46 -12.63 9.18
CA ASN A 888 -41.47 -13.66 8.92
C ASN A 888 -41.59 -13.86 7.40
N VAL A 889 -41.69 -15.10 6.94
CA VAL A 889 -41.83 -15.42 5.51
C VAL A 889 -43.13 -14.91 4.89
N ASN A 890 -44.15 -14.67 5.72
CA ASN A 890 -45.46 -14.16 5.30
C ASN A 890 -45.59 -12.64 5.47
N LYS A 891 -44.54 -11.94 5.91
CA LYS A 891 -44.52 -10.48 6.02
C LYS A 891 -43.35 -9.89 5.24
N ILE A 892 -43.60 -8.82 4.49
CA ILE A 892 -42.57 -8.05 3.81
C ILE A 892 -41.94 -7.10 4.85
N GLY A 893 -40.80 -7.52 5.41
CA GLY A 893 -39.99 -6.72 6.35
C GLY A 893 -38.78 -6.03 5.73
N LEU A 894 -38.53 -6.27 4.44
CA LEU A 894 -37.42 -5.76 3.64
C LEU A 894 -37.86 -5.76 2.18
N GLU A 895 -37.63 -4.66 1.47
CA GLU A 895 -37.85 -4.61 0.03
C GLU A 895 -36.85 -3.68 -0.67
N THR A 896 -36.69 -3.89 -1.97
CA THR A 896 -35.94 -2.99 -2.85
C THR A 896 -36.82 -2.67 -4.04
N ILE A 897 -37.16 -1.40 -4.21
CA ILE A 897 -38.11 -0.94 -5.22
C ILE A 897 -37.45 0.05 -6.18
N ARG A 898 -37.92 0.09 -7.42
CA ARG A 898 -37.42 1.04 -8.42
C ARG A 898 -37.97 2.43 -8.12
N LEU A 899 -37.17 3.46 -8.37
CA LEU A 899 -37.62 4.85 -8.32
C LEU A 899 -38.55 5.18 -9.49
N ASP A 900 -39.64 5.89 -9.21
CA ASP A 900 -40.56 6.42 -10.21
C ASP A 900 -40.01 7.68 -10.87
N SER A 901 -39.20 8.45 -10.13
CA SER A 901 -38.49 9.60 -10.68
C SER A 901 -37.16 9.85 -9.95
N LEU A 902 -36.11 10.12 -10.74
CA LEU A 902 -34.78 10.50 -10.29
C LEU A 902 -34.43 11.89 -10.85
N PRO A 903 -34.73 12.96 -10.10
CA PRO A 903 -34.40 14.31 -10.54
C PRO A 903 -32.92 14.60 -10.25
N LEU A 904 -32.12 14.64 -11.32
CA LEU A 904 -30.68 14.96 -11.27
C LEU A 904 -30.42 16.27 -12.02
N ILE A 905 -29.60 17.15 -11.47
CA ILE A 905 -29.10 18.32 -12.19
C ILE A 905 -27.86 17.89 -13.01
N PRO A 906 -27.92 17.86 -14.36
CA PRO A 906 -26.81 17.34 -15.16
C PRO A 906 -25.53 18.18 -15.05
N SER A 907 -25.65 19.50 -14.88
CA SER A 907 -24.52 20.43 -14.81
C SER A 907 -23.71 20.30 -13.51
N THR A 908 -24.36 19.94 -12.40
CA THR A 908 -23.71 19.78 -11.09
C THR A 908 -23.58 18.32 -10.66
N ARG A 909 -24.19 17.37 -11.41
CA ARG A 909 -24.27 15.95 -11.07
C ARG A 909 -24.79 15.71 -9.65
N SER A 910 -25.66 16.58 -9.16
CA SER A 910 -26.23 16.50 -7.81
C SER A 910 -27.69 16.05 -7.88
N LEU A 911 -28.14 15.34 -6.85
CA LEU A 911 -29.57 15.09 -6.65
C LEU A 911 -30.30 16.43 -6.47
N TRP A 912 -31.42 16.59 -7.16
CA TRP A 912 -32.30 17.74 -7.01
C TRP A 912 -33.33 17.47 -5.89
N GLY A 913 -33.76 18.52 -5.17
CA GLY A 913 -34.70 18.37 -4.05
C GLY A 913 -34.44 19.24 -2.80
N LEU A 914 -33.39 20.07 -2.77
CA LEU A 914 -33.13 20.99 -1.65
C LEU A 914 -34.21 22.09 -1.49
N ASN A 915 -35.13 22.26 -2.47
CA ASN A 915 -36.29 23.14 -2.40
C ASN A 915 -37.57 22.31 -2.66
N ILE A 916 -38.44 22.21 -1.65
CA ILE A 916 -39.54 21.24 -1.45
C ILE A 916 -40.75 21.46 -2.42
N SER A 917 -40.55 22.05 -3.60
CA SER A 917 -41.67 22.45 -4.48
C SER A 917 -41.51 22.04 -5.95
N ALA A 918 -40.32 21.60 -6.39
CA ALA A 918 -40.14 21.05 -7.73
C ALA A 918 -38.98 20.04 -7.75
N GLY A 919 -39.26 18.81 -8.20
CA GLY A 919 -38.24 17.79 -8.48
C GLY A 919 -37.73 16.99 -7.29
N GLU A 920 -38.64 16.38 -6.54
CA GLU A 920 -38.30 15.42 -5.47
C GLU A 920 -38.08 14.02 -6.05
N LEU A 921 -37.21 13.25 -5.40
CA LEU A 921 -37.00 11.84 -5.72
C LEU A 921 -38.23 11.03 -5.24
N ARG A 922 -38.86 10.29 -6.15
CA ARG A 922 -40.12 9.57 -5.88
C ARG A 922 -39.96 8.09 -6.09
N HIS A 923 -40.71 7.32 -5.31
CA HIS A 923 -40.75 5.87 -5.40
C HIS A 923 -42.20 5.38 -5.37
N HIS A 924 -42.39 4.14 -5.82
CA HIS A 924 -43.67 3.46 -5.68
C HIS A 924 -44.03 3.32 -4.18
N PRO A 925 -45.33 3.27 -3.80
CA PRO A 925 -45.72 3.04 -2.41
C PRO A 925 -45.06 1.80 -1.81
N LEU A 926 -44.64 1.92 -0.55
CA LEU A 926 -43.98 0.83 0.17
C LEU A 926 -44.95 -0.33 0.39
N SER A 927 -44.45 -1.57 0.29
CA SER A 927 -45.20 -2.79 0.62
C SER A 927 -44.81 -3.35 2.00
N LEU A 928 -44.11 -2.56 2.83
CA LEU A 928 -43.75 -2.95 4.19
C LEU A 928 -44.98 -3.23 5.06
N ASP A 929 -45.02 -4.42 5.65
CA ASP A 929 -46.10 -4.82 6.55
C ASP A 929 -46.04 -4.11 7.92
N SER A 930 -47.12 -4.27 8.70
CA SER A 930 -47.14 -3.94 10.12
C SER A 930 -46.03 -4.64 10.91
N PRO A 931 -45.29 -3.93 11.77
CA PRO A 931 -44.21 -4.53 12.54
C PRO A 931 -44.77 -5.49 13.62
N SER A 932 -44.02 -6.54 13.96
CA SER A 932 -44.34 -7.53 15.01
C SER A 932 -44.29 -6.97 16.44
N ASN A 933 -43.71 -5.78 16.62
CA ASN A 933 -43.52 -5.06 17.88
C ASN A 933 -43.30 -3.57 17.53
N ASN A 934 -42.91 -2.73 18.50
CA ASN A 934 -42.64 -1.30 18.29
C ASN A 934 -41.29 -1.04 17.55
N SER A 935 -40.98 -1.82 16.51
CA SER A 935 -39.77 -1.65 15.70
C SER A 935 -39.86 -0.41 14.81
N SER A 936 -38.72 0.23 14.59
CA SER A 936 -38.55 1.29 13.60
C SER A 936 -38.28 0.73 12.20
N ALA A 937 -38.50 1.55 11.18
CA ALA A 937 -38.09 1.30 9.80
C ALA A 937 -37.35 2.50 9.21
N PHE A 938 -36.72 2.30 8.06
CA PHE A 938 -36.09 3.37 7.29
C PHE A 938 -36.10 3.05 5.81
N LYS A 939 -36.01 4.11 5.01
CA LYS A 939 -35.82 4.04 3.56
C LYS A 939 -34.57 4.82 3.17
N ALA A 940 -33.80 4.30 2.23
CA ALA A 940 -32.55 4.90 1.79
C ALA A 940 -32.25 4.65 0.31
N VAL A 941 -31.67 5.65 -0.34
CA VAL A 941 -31.13 5.59 -1.70
C VAL A 941 -29.63 5.81 -1.63
N ASN A 942 -28.85 4.86 -2.15
CA ASN A 942 -27.40 4.96 -2.23
C ASN A 942 -26.93 5.58 -3.55
N TYR A 943 -25.80 6.27 -3.51
CA TYR A 943 -25.13 6.84 -4.68
C TYR A 943 -23.62 6.97 -4.45
N ASN A 944 -22.86 6.83 -5.53
CA ASN A 944 -21.40 6.83 -5.49
C ASN A 944 -20.87 8.26 -5.51
N VAL A 945 -19.86 8.56 -4.69
CA VAL A 945 -19.23 9.89 -4.63
C VAL A 945 -17.71 9.77 -4.63
N ALA A 946 -17.05 10.77 -5.22
CA ALA A 946 -15.60 10.87 -5.27
C ALA A 946 -15.12 11.99 -4.36
N LYS A 947 -14.16 11.70 -3.49
CA LYS A 947 -13.48 12.69 -2.66
C LYS A 947 -11.99 12.40 -2.75
N ASN A 948 -11.19 13.36 -3.21
CA ASN A 948 -9.73 13.21 -3.29
C ASN A 948 -9.34 11.90 -4.02
N GLN A 949 -9.84 11.69 -5.24
CA GLN A 949 -9.57 10.47 -6.05
C GLN A 949 -9.92 9.13 -5.36
N GLN A 950 -10.67 9.16 -4.26
CA GLN A 950 -11.16 7.97 -3.57
C GLN A 950 -12.69 7.86 -3.68
N GLY A 951 -13.17 6.63 -3.82
CA GLY A 951 -14.59 6.31 -3.88
C GLY A 951 -15.23 6.15 -2.49
N PHE A 952 -16.44 6.64 -2.33
CA PHE A 952 -17.30 6.46 -1.16
C PHE A 952 -18.75 6.19 -1.60
N ILE A 953 -19.55 5.61 -0.72
CA ILE A 953 -21.00 5.47 -0.92
C ILE A 953 -21.70 6.48 0.00
N GLN A 954 -22.62 7.25 -0.57
CA GLN A 954 -23.48 8.17 0.16
C GLN A 954 -24.93 7.69 0.11
N TYR A 955 -25.66 7.88 1.20
CA TYR A 955 -27.06 7.50 1.37
C TYR A 955 -27.88 8.75 1.62
N ALA A 956 -28.94 8.97 0.84
CA ALA A 956 -30.05 9.83 1.24
C ALA A 956 -31.11 8.96 1.92
N PHE A 957 -31.56 9.33 3.11
CA PHE A 957 -32.39 8.46 3.93
C PHE A 957 -33.52 9.21 4.65
N ALA A 958 -34.54 8.45 5.04
CA ALA A 958 -35.60 8.88 5.93
C ALA A 958 -35.96 7.77 6.92
N GLN A 959 -36.19 8.16 8.17
CA GLN A 959 -36.82 7.32 9.19
C GLN A 959 -38.30 7.14 8.87
N LEU A 960 -38.84 5.97 9.21
CA LEU A 960 -40.26 5.64 9.11
C LEU A 960 -40.79 5.21 10.48
N THR A 961 -42.01 5.67 10.79
CA THR A 961 -42.70 5.41 12.07
C THR A 961 -44.07 4.79 11.78
N TYR A 962 -44.33 3.60 12.33
CA TYR A 962 -45.61 2.92 12.12
C TYR A 962 -46.70 3.50 13.02
N ASP A 963 -47.80 3.93 12.41
CA ASP A 963 -49.01 4.36 13.12
C ASP A 963 -49.99 3.19 13.23
N GLY A 964 -50.23 2.71 14.46
CA GLY A 964 -51.17 1.62 14.70
C GLY A 964 -52.64 1.97 14.44
N THR A 965 -52.99 3.26 14.43
CA THR A 965 -54.33 3.79 14.17
C THR A 965 -54.56 3.96 12.67
N ALA A 966 -53.61 4.53 11.95
CA ALA A 966 -53.67 4.66 10.48
C ALA A 966 -53.44 3.30 9.78
N GLY A 967 -52.64 2.42 10.40
CA GLY A 967 -52.30 1.10 9.86
C GLY A 967 -51.19 1.13 8.81
N ASP A 968 -50.37 2.18 8.80
CA ASP A 968 -49.32 2.41 7.80
C ASP A 968 -48.07 3.09 8.41
N TRP A 969 -47.09 3.42 7.56
CA TRP A 969 -45.80 4.01 7.94
C TRP A 969 -45.72 5.54 7.77
N GLY A 970 -46.85 6.21 7.45
CA GLY A 970 -46.88 7.65 7.19
C GLY A 970 -46.04 8.11 5.98
N ASP A 971 -45.78 7.19 5.05
CA ASP A 971 -44.83 7.38 3.95
C ASP A 971 -45.40 8.24 2.81
N ASP A 972 -44.76 9.36 2.52
CA ASP A 972 -45.17 10.29 1.45
C ASP A 972 -44.69 9.91 0.04
N SER A 973 -44.17 8.69 -0.14
CA SER A 973 -43.61 8.17 -1.40
C SER A 973 -42.44 8.98 -1.99
N LYS A 974 -41.71 9.73 -1.15
CA LYS A 974 -40.57 10.58 -1.56
C LYS A 974 -39.29 10.31 -0.76
N ILE A 975 -38.15 10.73 -1.28
CA ILE A 975 -36.92 10.86 -0.48
C ILE A 975 -36.52 12.32 -0.43
N HIS A 976 -36.50 12.86 0.79
CA HIS A 976 -36.12 14.24 1.06
C HIS A 976 -34.60 14.35 1.16
N ILE A 977 -34.01 15.12 0.23
CA ILE A 977 -32.58 15.36 0.21
C ILE A 977 -32.25 16.50 1.18
N ALA A 978 -31.67 16.16 2.33
CA ALA A 978 -31.18 17.12 3.31
C ALA A 978 -29.70 16.83 3.63
N GLY A 979 -28.85 17.85 3.56
CA GLY A 979 -27.45 17.72 3.98
C GLY A 979 -27.34 17.45 5.47
N ASN A 980 -26.43 16.57 5.87
CA ASN A 980 -26.29 16.08 7.25
C ASN A 980 -27.59 15.44 7.75
N GLN A 981 -28.20 15.98 8.81
CA GLN A 981 -29.40 15.45 9.44
C GLN A 981 -30.34 16.60 9.81
N THR A 982 -31.64 16.39 9.62
CA THR A 982 -32.73 17.27 10.06
C THR A 982 -33.97 16.42 10.34
N THR A 983 -35.04 17.02 10.84
CA THR A 983 -36.32 16.36 11.06
C THR A 983 -37.42 16.92 10.15
N MET A 984 -38.44 16.12 9.88
CA MET A 984 -39.68 16.54 9.23
C MET A 984 -40.89 15.78 9.77
N LEU A 985 -42.11 16.26 9.50
CA LEU A 985 -43.34 15.53 9.81
C LEU A 985 -43.66 14.54 8.69
N ASP A 986 -44.12 13.34 9.06
CA ASP A 986 -44.70 12.37 8.12
C ASP A 986 -46.19 12.62 7.87
N GLU A 987 -46.83 11.81 7.01
CA GLU A 987 -48.25 11.99 6.66
C GLU A 987 -49.21 11.78 7.85
N ASN A 988 -48.75 11.10 8.90
CA ASN A 988 -49.49 10.86 10.13
C ASN A 988 -49.16 11.87 11.25
N GLY A 989 -48.23 12.81 11.00
CA GLY A 989 -47.82 13.84 11.95
C GLY A 989 -46.73 13.42 12.94
N HIS A 990 -46.07 12.27 12.75
CA HIS A 990 -44.89 11.94 13.54
C HIS A 990 -43.65 12.69 13.04
N THR A 991 -42.76 13.06 13.96
CA THR A 991 -41.48 13.69 13.63
C THR A 991 -40.44 12.61 13.29
N ASN A 992 -39.97 12.58 12.05
CA ASN A 992 -39.00 11.61 11.55
C ASN A 992 -37.69 12.29 11.12
N LEU A 993 -36.57 11.59 11.30
CA LEU A 993 -35.26 12.03 10.84
C LEU A 993 -35.10 11.84 9.33
N VAL A 994 -34.54 12.84 8.64
CA VAL A 994 -34.14 12.76 7.22
C VAL A 994 -32.75 13.36 7.03
N GLY A 995 -32.00 12.87 6.04
CA GLY A 995 -30.64 13.35 5.86
C GLY A 995 -29.82 12.65 4.79
N THR A 996 -28.53 13.01 4.76
CA THR A 996 -27.51 12.36 3.96
C THR A 996 -26.31 11.93 4.79
N ALA A 997 -25.87 10.69 4.62
CA ALA A 997 -24.72 10.12 5.31
C ALA A 997 -23.79 9.39 4.35
N CYS A 998 -22.48 9.42 4.61
CA CYS A 998 -21.44 8.84 3.78
C CYS A 998 -20.77 7.67 4.50
N SER A 999 -20.31 6.66 3.77
CA SER A 999 -19.46 5.60 4.32
C SER A 999 -18.26 6.21 5.06
N VAL A 1000 -17.93 5.66 6.22
CA VAL A 1000 -16.91 6.23 7.12
C VAL A 1000 -15.48 6.08 6.60
N GLU A 1001 -15.22 5.06 5.79
CA GLU A 1001 -13.92 4.78 5.18
C GLU A 1001 -14.04 4.80 3.65
N PRO A 1002 -13.01 5.26 2.92
CA PRO A 1002 -12.97 5.15 1.47
C PRO A 1002 -12.90 3.68 1.05
N LEU A 1003 -13.46 3.38 -0.12
CA LEU A 1003 -13.47 2.03 -0.69
C LEU A 1003 -12.17 1.70 -1.42
N GLY A 1004 -11.52 2.71 -2.00
CA GLY A 1004 -10.33 2.55 -2.83
C GLY A 1004 -10.11 3.75 -3.76
N TRP A 1005 -9.19 3.59 -4.71
CA TRP A 1005 -8.79 4.63 -5.65
C TRP A 1005 -9.64 4.62 -6.92
N LEU A 1006 -9.91 5.80 -7.46
CA LEU A 1006 -10.57 5.99 -8.75
C LEU A 1006 -9.49 6.13 -9.82
N LYS A 1007 -9.68 5.50 -10.99
CA LYS A 1007 -8.75 5.68 -12.10
C LYS A 1007 -8.96 7.09 -12.68
N ASN A 1008 -7.89 7.87 -12.80
CA ASN A 1008 -7.94 9.12 -13.55
C ASN A 1008 -8.01 8.78 -15.04
N ASP A 1009 -9.22 8.73 -15.59
CA ASP A 1009 -9.44 8.73 -17.02
C ASP A 1009 -9.18 10.17 -17.53
N LYS A 1010 -7.90 10.56 -17.63
CA LYS A 1010 -7.50 11.81 -18.28
C LYS A 1010 -7.71 11.73 -19.78
#